data_AF-A0A497AA95-F1
#
_entry.id   AF-A0A497AA95-F1
#
_cell.length_a   1.000
_cell.length_b   1.000
_cell.length_c   1.000
_cell.angle_alpha   90.00
_cell.angle_beta   90.00
_cell.angle_gamma   90.00
#
_symmetry.space_group_name_H-M   'P 1'
#
loop_
_entity.id
_entity.type
_entity.pdbx_description
1 polymer ?
#
loop_
_entity_poly.entity_id
_entity_poly.type
_entity_poly.pdbx_seq_one_letter_code
_entity_poly.pdbx_strand_id
1 'polypeptide(L)'
;MLQSIPHLLDKLAAAHGGTLKSLVDVLATKYHLLVEYHAIRNRPQLSFVQRLMAATGCNLTVKWLKGERRGAATRIPSEVSPEFAEFLGLLLADGHLNPRTVMFYNTDESLLARFERLGRQLFGLEPRRYIANTVPATRFSSTILVKLLVHLGIPESGHRKSRTCSIPTVILKSPEEVIARFLGAYFSCDGSTSSDGKELEIATASQSMAIGLSYLLLRLGILHKLSSKTIGGRDYFRIFIRGKEEIGRFYAACKPKGNSPHTGKWDQIATYLHDGKGDYTGVDVVPAAPQTLKMAYRAMNSPRSKLETRGVYVSNYLYGGERMSATVFRQFAARCDSPQIRAFARSLESIFCDPITEIETIPGPHDVYDVTVPGAHNFVGGMGPLILHNTIAQHQIAKWSDADVVVYVGCGERGNEMTEVLQEFPHLTDPRSGRPLMERTILIANTSNMPVAAREASIYTGITLAEYYRDMGYHVALMADSTSRWAEALREISGRLEEMPAEEGYPAYLAARLAEFYERAGRVITLNGTPGSVSVIGAVSPPGGDFSEPVTQHTSRFIRCFWALDKALASARHFPAINWLESYSEYTDEVSDWWREQGYEDWYALREQALEILQREDRLQQVVKLVGPDALPDDQRLILETARLLREGFLQQNALDEVDSYASIEKQIRMLRVILHFHERAERIIAKGCPVIVIHDLPIVNILVRMKNTVPNEQVERIDEIWQRLDEQMDQVEKEYRM
;
A
#
# COMPACT_ATOMS: atom_id res chain seq x y z
N MET A 1 -6.16 -29.72 12.22
CA MET A 1 -5.75 -30.40 13.48
C MET A 1 -4.44 -31.11 13.25
N LEU A 2 -3.42 -30.83 14.05
CA LEU A 2 -2.13 -31.53 13.99
C LEU A 2 -2.31 -32.96 14.53
N GLN A 3 -1.89 -33.97 13.76
CA GLN A 3 -2.08 -35.39 14.11
C GLN A 3 -0.76 -36.04 14.56
N SER A 4 -0.84 -37.03 15.46
CA SER A 4 0.32 -37.76 15.98
C SER A 4 0.73 -38.92 15.05
N ILE A 5 2.00 -39.35 15.12
CA ILE A 5 2.51 -40.47 14.30
C ILE A 5 1.70 -41.76 14.48
N PRO A 6 1.35 -42.20 15.71
CA PRO A 6 0.56 -43.43 15.88
C PRO A 6 -0.82 -43.32 15.23
N HIS A 7 -1.50 -42.18 15.41
CA HIS A 7 -2.81 -41.94 14.83
C HIS A 7 -2.79 -41.95 13.29
N LEU A 8 -1.76 -41.37 12.69
CA LEU A 8 -1.58 -41.38 11.24
C LEU A 8 -1.22 -42.77 10.71
N LEU A 9 -0.43 -43.54 11.45
CA LEU A 9 -0.14 -44.93 11.10
C LEU A 9 -1.39 -45.81 11.18
N ASP A 10 -2.23 -45.62 12.19
CA ASP A 10 -3.51 -46.35 12.32
C ASP A 10 -4.47 -45.98 11.18
N LYS A 11 -4.57 -44.69 10.84
CA LYS A 11 -5.38 -44.20 9.72
C LYS A 11 -4.90 -44.74 8.38
N LEU A 12 -3.58 -44.78 8.15
CA LEU A 12 -3.01 -45.33 6.93
C LEU A 12 -3.17 -46.86 6.86
N ALA A 13 -3.02 -47.55 8.00
CA ALA A 13 -3.23 -48.99 8.10
C ALA A 13 -4.69 -49.34 7.77
N ALA A 14 -5.66 -48.58 8.27
CA ALA A 14 -7.08 -48.76 7.95
C ALA A 14 -7.37 -48.63 6.45
N ALA A 15 -6.68 -47.71 5.74
CA ALA A 15 -6.81 -47.55 4.30
C ALA A 15 -6.11 -48.65 3.48
N HIS A 16 -5.09 -49.30 4.03
CA HIS A 16 -4.25 -50.29 3.34
C HIS A 16 -4.20 -51.63 4.07
N GLY A 17 -5.33 -52.32 4.22
CA GLY A 17 -5.35 -53.73 4.66
C GLY A 17 -5.27 -53.98 6.18
N GLY A 18 -5.52 -52.96 7.00
CA GLY A 18 -5.86 -53.07 8.42
C GLY A 18 -4.72 -53.42 9.39
N THR A 19 -3.48 -53.57 8.93
CA THR A 19 -2.35 -53.93 9.80
C THR A 19 -1.13 -53.02 9.58
N LEU A 20 -0.25 -52.88 10.57
CA LEU A 20 1.01 -52.13 10.39
C LEU A 20 1.97 -52.82 9.41
N LYS A 21 1.78 -54.11 9.13
CA LYS A 21 2.65 -54.91 8.25
C LYS A 21 2.44 -54.56 6.77
N SER A 22 1.22 -54.22 6.37
CA SER A 22 0.92 -53.78 5.00
C SER A 22 1.48 -52.39 4.68
N LEU A 23 1.92 -51.63 5.69
CA LEU A 23 2.52 -50.31 5.50
C LEU A 23 4.04 -50.34 5.21
N VAL A 24 4.67 -51.51 5.30
CA VAL A 24 6.13 -51.69 5.09
C VAL A 24 6.55 -51.24 3.70
N ASP A 25 5.81 -51.66 2.67
CA ASP A 25 6.09 -51.33 1.27
C ASP A 25 5.69 -49.89 0.94
N VAL A 26 4.56 -49.43 1.49
CA VAL A 26 4.03 -48.06 1.27
C VAL A 26 4.97 -46.99 1.84
N LEU A 27 5.48 -47.20 3.06
CA LEU A 27 6.37 -46.25 3.74
C LEU A 27 7.85 -46.57 3.55
N ALA A 28 8.19 -47.59 2.75
CA ALA A 28 9.54 -48.08 2.51
C ALA A 28 10.39 -48.18 3.80
N THR A 29 9.82 -48.79 4.84
CA THR A 29 10.39 -48.82 6.20
C THR A 29 10.23 -50.19 6.84
N LYS A 30 11.25 -50.68 7.55
CA LYS A 30 11.24 -52.00 8.18
C LYS A 30 10.12 -52.13 9.21
N TYR A 31 9.44 -53.29 9.23
CA TYR A 31 8.31 -53.56 10.12
C TYR A 31 8.59 -53.29 11.60
N HIS A 32 9.75 -53.72 12.13
CA HIS A 32 10.10 -53.47 13.53
C HIS A 32 10.18 -51.97 13.87
N LEU A 33 10.67 -51.13 12.95
CA LEU A 33 10.73 -49.68 13.15
C LEU A 33 9.33 -49.06 13.16
N LEU A 34 8.40 -49.56 12.33
CA LEU A 34 7.00 -49.11 12.35
C LEU A 34 6.35 -49.41 13.70
N VAL A 35 6.56 -50.60 14.25
CA VAL A 35 6.08 -50.99 15.58
C VAL A 35 6.72 -50.11 16.67
N GLU A 36 8.02 -49.84 16.57
CA GLU A 36 8.70 -48.95 17.52
C GLU A 36 8.23 -47.49 17.45
N TYR A 37 7.92 -46.98 16.26
CA TYR A 37 7.40 -45.62 16.07
C TYR A 37 5.94 -45.51 16.54
N HIS A 38 5.12 -46.53 16.28
CA HIS A 38 3.75 -46.63 16.78
C HIS A 38 3.72 -46.67 18.32
N ALA A 39 4.61 -47.46 18.94
CA ALA A 39 4.75 -47.54 20.39
C ALA A 39 5.53 -46.38 21.04
N ILE A 40 5.99 -45.38 20.26
CA ILE A 40 6.78 -44.23 20.73
C ILE A 40 8.10 -44.64 21.42
N ARG A 41 8.61 -45.84 21.14
CA ARG A 41 9.85 -46.39 21.73
C ARG A 41 11.11 -45.90 21.03
N ASN A 42 11.00 -45.49 19.76
CA ASN A 42 12.12 -44.98 18.97
C ASN A 42 11.81 -43.60 18.37
N ARG A 43 12.84 -42.80 18.09
CA ARG A 43 12.69 -41.46 17.50
C ARG A 43 12.67 -41.55 15.97
N PRO A 44 11.66 -40.96 15.30
CA PRO A 44 11.49 -41.09 13.86
C PRO A 44 12.60 -40.41 13.07
N GLN A 45 12.95 -41.01 11.93
CA GLN A 45 13.88 -40.41 10.95
C GLN A 45 13.15 -39.36 10.10
N LEU A 46 13.89 -38.35 9.62
CA LEU A 46 13.32 -37.30 8.78
C LEU A 46 12.72 -37.86 7.48
N SER A 47 13.40 -38.76 6.77
CA SER A 47 12.87 -39.38 5.54
C SER A 47 11.59 -40.16 5.78
N PHE A 48 11.47 -40.84 6.93
CA PHE A 48 10.25 -41.55 7.31
C PHE A 48 9.08 -40.59 7.51
N VAL A 49 9.28 -39.48 8.23
CA VAL A 49 8.22 -38.48 8.45
C VAL A 49 7.80 -37.82 7.14
N GLN A 50 8.73 -37.52 6.24
CA GLN A 50 8.41 -36.99 4.91
C GLN A 50 7.54 -37.96 4.09
N ARG A 51 7.89 -39.26 4.07
CA ARG A 51 7.08 -40.29 3.40
C ARG A 51 5.70 -40.43 4.04
N LEU A 52 5.61 -40.38 5.36
CA LEU A 52 4.33 -40.47 6.08
C LEU A 52 3.42 -39.26 5.79
N MET A 53 3.96 -38.03 5.74
CA MET A 53 3.18 -36.84 5.36
C MET A 53 2.73 -36.91 3.91
N ALA A 54 3.59 -37.35 2.99
CA ALA A 54 3.25 -37.51 1.57
C ALA A 54 2.14 -38.56 1.36
N ALA A 55 2.20 -39.67 2.09
CA ALA A 55 1.19 -40.74 1.98
C ALA A 55 -0.15 -40.38 2.64
N THR A 56 -0.17 -39.51 3.65
CA THR A 56 -1.39 -39.15 4.39
C THR A 56 -2.03 -37.83 3.95
N GLY A 57 -1.28 -36.96 3.26
CA GLY A 57 -1.69 -35.58 2.96
C GLY A 57 -1.91 -34.72 4.21
N CYS A 58 -1.46 -35.17 5.40
CA CYS A 58 -1.75 -34.53 6.68
C CYS A 58 -0.49 -33.92 7.31
N ASN A 59 -0.64 -32.74 7.93
CA ASN A 59 0.43 -32.07 8.67
C ASN A 59 0.65 -32.70 10.05
N LEU A 60 1.92 -32.92 10.40
CA LEU A 60 2.33 -33.77 11.53
C LEU A 60 3.22 -32.98 12.50
N THR A 61 2.94 -33.05 13.81
CA THR A 61 3.82 -32.48 14.84
C THR A 61 4.84 -33.50 15.30
N VAL A 62 6.13 -33.20 15.10
CA VAL A 62 7.22 -34.06 15.58
C VAL A 62 8.06 -33.34 16.62
N LYS A 63 8.06 -33.87 17.85
CA LYS A 63 8.85 -33.31 18.95
C LYS A 63 10.34 -33.65 18.85
N TRP A 64 10.67 -34.81 18.28
CA TRP A 64 12.05 -35.33 18.18
C TRP A 64 12.28 -35.98 16.83
N LEU A 65 13.31 -35.55 16.11
CA LEU A 65 13.73 -36.15 14.84
C LEU A 65 15.15 -36.70 14.94
N LYS A 66 15.42 -37.74 14.15
CA LYS A 66 16.75 -38.34 14.00
C LYS A 66 17.26 -38.18 12.57
N GLY A 67 18.53 -37.86 12.41
CA GLY A 67 19.18 -37.82 11.10
C GLY A 67 19.39 -39.23 10.50
N GLU A 68 19.55 -39.29 9.17
CA GLU A 68 19.65 -40.55 8.40
C GLU A 68 20.81 -41.47 8.84
N ARG A 69 21.98 -40.92 9.22
CA ARG A 69 23.19 -41.68 9.56
C ARG A 69 23.65 -41.39 10.99
N ARG A 70 23.46 -42.35 11.93
CA ARG A 70 23.90 -42.31 13.35
C ARG A 70 23.88 -40.90 13.99
N GLY A 71 22.88 -40.08 13.65
CA GLY A 71 22.77 -38.70 14.11
C GLY A 71 22.15 -38.64 15.50
N ALA A 72 22.57 -37.67 16.30
CA ALA A 72 21.92 -37.36 17.57
C ALA A 72 20.44 -36.99 17.32
N ALA A 73 19.54 -37.50 18.18
CA ALA A 73 18.15 -37.08 18.14
C ALA A 73 18.08 -35.59 18.50
N THR A 74 17.42 -34.81 17.65
CA THR A 74 17.27 -33.36 17.81
C THR A 74 15.83 -33.06 18.16
N ARG A 75 15.61 -32.34 19.27
CA ARG A 75 14.30 -31.82 19.62
C ARG A 75 13.97 -30.63 18.72
N ILE A 76 12.73 -30.57 18.23
CA ILE A 76 12.24 -29.44 17.43
C ILE A 76 11.32 -28.60 18.31
N PRO A 77 11.61 -27.31 18.49
CA PRO A 77 10.70 -26.38 19.17
C PRO A 77 9.36 -26.32 18.42
N SER A 78 8.25 -26.47 19.14
CA SER A 78 6.90 -26.33 18.57
C SER A 78 6.44 -24.88 18.47
N GLU A 79 7.11 -23.98 19.19
CA GLU A 79 6.80 -22.56 19.28
C GLU A 79 8.10 -21.75 19.34
N VAL A 80 7.97 -20.46 19.09
CA VAL A 80 9.08 -19.51 19.08
C VAL A 80 9.15 -18.89 20.47
N SER A 81 9.86 -19.56 21.36
CA SER A 81 10.04 -19.07 22.73
C SER A 81 11.08 -17.96 22.81
N PRO A 82 11.07 -17.13 23.86
CA PRO A 82 12.09 -16.11 24.10
C PRO A 82 13.53 -16.70 24.11
N GLU A 83 13.71 -17.93 24.62
CA GLU A 83 15.01 -18.64 24.60
C GLU A 83 15.43 -19.05 23.19
N PHE A 84 14.48 -19.45 22.35
CA PHE A 84 14.78 -19.78 20.95
C PHE A 84 15.16 -18.52 20.16
N ALA A 85 14.50 -17.39 20.44
CA ALA A 85 14.87 -16.10 19.88
C ALA A 85 16.26 -15.62 20.35
N GLU A 86 16.60 -15.81 21.63
CA GLU A 86 17.94 -15.55 22.16
C GLU A 86 19.00 -16.40 21.42
N PHE A 87 18.73 -17.69 21.21
CA PHE A 87 19.62 -18.58 20.46
C PHE A 87 19.83 -18.11 19.01
N LEU A 88 18.77 -17.66 18.34
CA LEU A 88 18.84 -17.12 16.98
C LEU A 88 19.62 -15.79 16.93
N GLY A 89 19.45 -14.92 17.93
CA GLY A 89 20.19 -13.66 18.02
C GLY A 89 21.70 -13.88 18.15
N LEU A 90 22.12 -14.76 19.06
CA LEU A 90 23.53 -15.17 19.20
C LEU A 90 24.07 -15.78 17.91
N LEU A 91 23.29 -16.67 17.27
CA LEU A 91 23.69 -17.34 16.04
C LEU A 91 23.82 -16.36 14.85
N LEU A 92 22.93 -15.38 14.73
CA LEU A 92 22.95 -14.45 13.60
C LEU A 92 24.09 -13.44 13.69
N ALA A 93 24.48 -13.04 14.90
CA ALA A 93 25.69 -12.26 15.14
C ALA A 93 26.95 -13.10 14.84
N ASP A 94 27.47 -13.88 15.80
CA ASP A 94 28.76 -14.55 15.67
C ASP A 94 28.71 -16.02 15.20
N GLY A 95 27.54 -16.52 14.83
CA GLY A 95 27.36 -17.92 14.45
C GLY A 95 27.74 -18.28 13.00
N HIS A 96 27.94 -19.56 12.73
CA HIS A 96 28.21 -20.10 11.40
C HIS A 96 27.54 -21.46 11.18
N LEU A 97 27.03 -21.72 9.98
CA LEU A 97 26.29 -22.94 9.62
C LEU A 97 26.99 -23.76 8.54
N ASN A 98 27.70 -24.80 8.94
CA ASN A 98 28.16 -25.82 8.00
C ASN A 98 27.03 -26.86 7.76
N PRO A 99 27.06 -27.61 6.64
CA PRO A 99 26.00 -28.56 6.26
C PRO A 99 25.63 -29.63 7.31
N ARG A 100 26.47 -29.83 8.34
CA ARG A 100 26.23 -30.80 9.43
C ARG A 100 26.43 -30.23 10.83
N THR A 101 26.90 -28.98 10.96
CA THR A 101 27.30 -28.44 12.25
C THR A 101 26.93 -26.97 12.37
N VAL A 102 26.34 -26.61 13.51
CA VAL A 102 26.13 -25.23 13.93
C VAL A 102 27.31 -24.84 14.80
N MET A 103 27.95 -23.71 14.52
CA MET A 103 29.14 -23.23 15.21
C MET A 103 28.89 -21.82 15.74
N PHE A 104 29.46 -21.49 16.88
CA PHE A 104 29.41 -20.16 17.50
C PHE A 104 30.78 -19.83 18.06
N TYR A 105 31.28 -18.63 17.76
CA TYR A 105 32.62 -18.16 18.12
C TYR A 105 32.45 -16.90 18.95
N ASN A 106 33.00 -16.84 20.15
CA ASN A 106 32.98 -15.59 20.93
C ASN A 106 34.13 -15.61 21.93
N THR A 107 34.72 -14.45 22.21
CA THR A 107 35.78 -14.33 23.22
C THR A 107 35.20 -14.28 24.64
N ASP A 108 33.93 -13.92 24.79
CA ASP A 108 33.22 -13.95 26.06
C ASP A 108 32.75 -15.37 26.41
N GLU A 109 33.39 -15.95 27.42
CA GLU A 109 33.10 -17.28 27.94
C GLU A 109 31.66 -17.43 28.46
N SER A 110 31.05 -16.34 28.92
CA SER A 110 29.69 -16.35 29.46
C SER A 110 28.65 -16.51 28.35
N LEU A 111 28.85 -15.88 27.19
CA LEU A 111 28.00 -16.04 26.00
C LEU A 111 28.14 -17.44 25.41
N LEU A 112 29.35 -18.00 25.39
CA LEU A 112 29.58 -19.39 24.98
C LEU A 112 28.83 -20.38 25.88
N ALA A 113 28.97 -20.25 27.20
CA ALA A 113 28.26 -21.10 28.16
C ALA A 113 26.73 -20.96 28.04
N ARG A 114 26.22 -19.77 27.70
CA ARG A 114 24.79 -19.55 27.45
C ARG A 114 24.34 -20.25 26.17
N PHE A 115 25.07 -20.10 25.08
CA PHE A 115 24.78 -20.77 23.81
C PHE A 115 24.74 -22.30 23.97
N GLU A 116 25.67 -22.86 24.75
CA GLU A 116 25.71 -24.27 25.11
C GLU A 116 24.45 -24.73 25.86
N ARG A 117 24.05 -23.96 26.87
CA ARG A 117 22.86 -24.26 27.68
C ARG A 117 21.58 -24.20 26.86
N LEU A 118 21.43 -23.18 26.02
CA LEU A 118 20.30 -23.05 25.09
C LEU A 118 20.24 -24.24 24.13
N GLY A 119 21.37 -24.66 23.57
CA GLY A 119 21.41 -25.81 22.66
C GLY A 119 21.00 -27.13 23.33
N ARG A 120 21.42 -27.36 24.58
CA ARG A 120 20.96 -28.51 25.37
C ARG A 120 19.47 -28.44 25.68
N GLN A 121 18.97 -27.28 26.13
CA GLN A 121 17.59 -27.10 26.57
C GLN A 121 16.59 -27.18 25.40
N LEU A 122 16.87 -26.48 24.30
CA LEU A 122 15.98 -26.35 23.15
C LEU A 122 16.04 -27.59 22.26
N PHE A 123 17.24 -28.09 21.96
CA PHE A 123 17.46 -29.12 20.95
C PHE A 123 17.89 -30.47 21.51
N GLY A 124 18.26 -30.56 22.80
CA GLY A 124 18.75 -31.80 23.41
C GLY A 124 20.13 -32.23 22.87
N LEU A 125 20.93 -31.28 22.38
CA LEU A 125 22.21 -31.55 21.75
C LEU A 125 23.37 -31.26 22.70
N GLU A 126 24.35 -32.16 22.74
CA GLU A 126 25.58 -31.93 23.50
C GLU A 126 26.59 -31.09 22.70
N PRO A 127 27.10 -30.00 23.27
CA PRO A 127 28.09 -29.14 22.64
C PRO A 127 29.48 -29.80 22.63
N ARG A 128 30.32 -29.41 21.66
CA ARG A 128 31.75 -29.67 21.67
C ARG A 128 32.53 -28.35 21.57
N ARG A 129 33.37 -28.08 22.57
CA ARG A 129 34.27 -26.93 22.59
C ARG A 129 35.56 -27.21 21.83
N TYR A 130 36.09 -26.19 21.19
CA TYR A 130 37.38 -26.19 20.51
C TYR A 130 37.88 -24.74 20.36
N ILE A 131 39.14 -24.56 19.97
CA ILE A 131 39.72 -23.24 19.71
C ILE A 131 39.91 -23.11 18.20
N ALA A 132 39.37 -22.05 17.60
CA ALA A 132 39.49 -21.76 16.18
C ALA A 132 40.35 -20.51 15.97
N ASN A 133 41.56 -20.68 15.43
CA ASN A 133 42.47 -19.58 15.07
C ASN A 133 42.59 -18.48 16.16
N THR A 134 42.69 -18.87 17.44
CA THR A 134 42.76 -18.04 18.67
C THR A 134 41.44 -17.66 19.36
N VAL A 135 40.27 -17.91 18.75
CA VAL A 135 38.96 -17.62 19.39
C VAL A 135 38.33 -18.90 19.94
N PRO A 136 37.88 -18.92 21.21
CA PRO A 136 37.09 -20.03 21.76
C PRO A 136 35.79 -20.24 20.98
N ALA A 137 35.44 -21.49 20.72
CA ALA A 137 34.29 -21.82 19.89
C ALA A 137 33.56 -23.08 20.37
N THR A 138 32.26 -23.10 20.13
CA THR A 138 31.39 -24.24 20.41
C THR A 138 30.71 -24.71 19.14
N ARG A 139 30.56 -26.03 18.98
CA ARG A 139 29.78 -26.61 17.88
C ARG A 139 28.74 -27.63 18.34
N PHE A 140 27.62 -27.66 17.64
CA PHE A 140 26.59 -28.69 17.71
C PHE A 140 26.54 -29.48 16.40
N SER A 141 26.68 -30.80 16.49
CA SER A 141 26.61 -31.69 15.33
C SER A 141 25.20 -32.21 15.11
N SER A 142 24.39 -31.50 14.33
CA SER A 142 23.05 -31.95 13.92
C SER A 142 22.70 -31.44 12.52
N THR A 143 22.41 -32.37 11.61
CA THR A 143 21.91 -32.04 10.27
C THR A 143 20.47 -31.53 10.29
N ILE A 144 19.67 -31.95 11.27
CA ILE A 144 18.28 -31.50 11.42
C ILE A 144 18.25 -30.04 11.85
N LEU A 145 19.08 -29.67 12.82
CA LEU A 145 19.16 -28.29 13.29
C LEU A 145 19.59 -27.35 12.16
N VAL A 146 20.60 -27.73 11.37
CA VAL A 146 21.03 -26.94 10.20
C VAL A 146 19.87 -26.75 9.22
N LYS A 147 19.17 -27.83 8.82
CA LYS A 147 18.02 -27.73 7.92
C LYS A 147 16.90 -26.84 8.45
N LEU A 148 16.62 -26.89 9.75
CA LEU A 148 15.65 -26.02 10.39
C LEU A 148 16.06 -24.55 10.27
N LEU A 149 17.32 -24.23 10.60
CA LEU A 149 17.83 -22.87 10.57
C LEU A 149 17.90 -22.29 9.15
N VAL A 150 18.22 -23.12 8.15
CA VAL A 150 18.16 -22.73 6.73
C VAL A 150 16.75 -22.44 6.29
N HIS A 151 15.78 -23.25 6.70
CA HIS A 151 14.37 -23.01 6.40
C HIS A 151 13.86 -21.71 7.05
N LEU A 152 14.42 -21.32 8.20
CA LEU A 152 14.14 -20.04 8.85
C LEU A 152 14.86 -18.84 8.19
N GLY A 153 15.62 -19.07 7.11
CA GLY A 153 16.28 -18.02 6.33
C GLY A 153 17.73 -17.74 6.71
N ILE A 154 18.38 -18.59 7.53
CA ILE A 154 19.79 -18.42 7.88
C ILE A 154 20.68 -19.09 6.80
N PRO A 155 21.57 -18.35 6.12
CA PRO A 155 22.34 -18.88 5.01
C PRO A 155 23.42 -19.90 5.47
N GLU A 156 23.60 -20.96 4.67
CA GLU A 156 24.67 -21.96 4.83
C GLU A 156 26.05 -21.43 4.38
N SER A 157 27.12 -22.09 4.87
CA SER A 157 28.50 -21.82 4.50
C SER A 157 28.70 -21.83 2.97
N GLY A 158 29.19 -20.71 2.44
CA GLY A 158 29.42 -20.48 1.00
C GLY A 158 28.71 -19.24 0.44
N HIS A 159 27.59 -18.83 1.06
CA HIS A 159 26.76 -17.71 0.58
C HIS A 159 27.07 -16.35 1.24
N ARG A 160 28.30 -16.16 1.76
CA ARG A 160 28.74 -14.93 2.47
C ARG A 160 27.69 -14.43 3.49
N LYS A 161 27.40 -15.23 4.54
CA LYS A 161 26.39 -14.96 5.59
C LYS A 161 26.31 -13.50 6.01
N SER A 162 27.44 -12.86 6.26
CA SER A 162 27.50 -11.46 6.73
C SER A 162 26.81 -10.45 5.80
N ARG A 163 26.61 -10.77 4.51
CA ARG A 163 26.00 -9.91 3.49
C ARG A 163 24.58 -10.29 3.11
N THR A 164 24.21 -11.56 3.35
CA THR A 164 22.95 -12.14 2.88
C THR A 164 22.02 -12.50 4.03
N CYS A 165 22.47 -12.39 5.28
CA CYS A 165 21.61 -12.66 6.42
C CYS A 165 20.51 -11.60 6.54
N SER A 166 19.33 -12.06 6.92
CA SER A 166 18.16 -11.25 7.24
C SER A 166 17.56 -11.76 8.55
N ILE A 167 16.71 -10.96 9.18
CA ILE A 167 15.96 -11.40 10.34
C ILE A 167 14.89 -12.41 9.88
N PRO A 168 14.81 -13.60 10.50
CA PRO A 168 13.77 -14.57 10.20
C PRO A 168 12.38 -13.93 10.33
N THR A 169 11.52 -14.15 9.33
CA THR A 169 10.13 -13.63 9.31
C THR A 169 9.34 -14.02 10.56
N VAL A 170 9.68 -15.17 11.14
CA VAL A 170 9.10 -15.68 12.37
C VAL A 170 9.38 -14.74 13.56
N ILE A 171 10.58 -14.16 13.65
CA ILE A 171 10.93 -13.19 14.70
C ILE A 171 10.22 -11.85 14.45
N LEU A 172 10.15 -11.39 13.19
CA LEU A 172 9.44 -10.15 12.83
C LEU A 172 7.97 -10.15 13.27
N LYS A 173 7.32 -11.33 13.23
CA LYS A 173 5.91 -11.52 13.63
C LYS A 173 5.72 -11.92 15.11
N SER A 174 6.80 -12.07 15.88
CA SER A 174 6.72 -12.55 17.26
C SER A 174 6.30 -11.45 18.25
N PRO A 175 5.79 -11.78 19.46
CA PRO A 175 5.50 -10.77 20.50
C PRO A 175 6.73 -9.95 20.92
N GLU A 176 6.50 -8.78 21.53
CA GLU A 176 7.56 -7.86 21.96
C GLU A 176 8.61 -8.51 22.87
N GLU A 177 8.20 -9.39 23.77
CA GLU A 177 9.14 -10.10 24.65
C GLU A 177 10.14 -10.95 23.87
N VAL A 178 9.69 -11.66 22.84
CA VAL A 178 10.52 -12.52 21.99
C VAL A 178 11.49 -11.66 21.17
N ILE A 179 11.01 -10.54 20.64
CA ILE A 179 11.82 -9.56 19.91
C ILE A 179 12.90 -8.95 20.79
N ALA A 180 12.55 -8.56 22.02
CA ALA A 180 13.49 -7.97 22.96
C ALA A 180 14.61 -8.96 23.33
N ARG A 181 14.31 -10.25 23.50
CA ARG A 181 15.35 -11.28 23.72
C ARG A 181 16.26 -11.48 22.52
N PHE A 182 15.70 -11.47 21.31
CA PHE A 182 16.47 -11.54 20.07
C PHE A 182 17.45 -10.36 19.96
N LEU A 183 16.94 -9.13 20.12
CA LEU A 183 17.73 -7.90 20.01
C LEU A 183 18.80 -7.81 21.10
N GLY A 184 18.47 -8.15 22.35
CA GLY A 184 19.45 -8.17 23.45
C GLY A 184 20.59 -9.16 23.22
N ALA A 185 20.27 -10.35 22.70
CA ALA A 185 21.28 -11.35 22.33
C ALA A 185 22.17 -10.88 21.18
N TYR A 186 21.58 -10.32 20.13
CA TYR A 186 22.32 -9.80 18.97
C TYR A 186 23.25 -8.65 19.38
N PHE A 187 22.75 -7.70 20.18
CA PHE A 187 23.53 -6.57 20.71
C PHE A 187 24.69 -7.02 21.61
N SER A 188 24.50 -8.08 22.40
CA SER A 188 25.56 -8.58 23.28
C SER A 188 26.79 -9.06 22.50
N CYS A 189 26.58 -9.59 21.28
CA CYS A 189 27.63 -9.97 20.35
C CYS A 189 28.15 -8.77 19.54
N ASP A 190 27.35 -8.30 18.57
CA ASP A 190 27.75 -7.33 17.53
C ASP A 190 27.59 -5.86 17.94
N GLY A 191 26.96 -5.59 19.09
CA GLY A 191 26.75 -4.23 19.58
C GLY A 191 27.99 -3.67 20.29
N SER A 192 28.21 -2.37 20.17
CA SER A 192 29.22 -1.61 20.90
C SER A 192 28.59 -0.44 21.66
N THR A 193 29.24 -0.07 22.75
CA THR A 193 28.92 1.09 23.58
C THR A 193 30.07 2.09 23.47
N SER A 194 29.76 3.38 23.31
CA SER A 194 30.78 4.44 23.41
C SER A 194 31.40 4.47 24.82
N SER A 195 32.63 4.98 24.96
CA SER A 195 33.36 5.06 26.23
C SER A 195 32.56 5.74 27.35
N ASP A 196 31.69 6.67 26.96
CA ASP A 196 30.91 7.50 27.87
C ASP A 196 29.48 6.94 28.07
N GLY A 197 29.14 5.80 27.43
CA GLY A 197 27.82 5.15 27.47
C GLY A 197 26.69 5.90 26.75
N LYS A 198 26.98 7.08 26.17
CA LYS A 198 26.00 7.99 25.53
C LYS A 198 25.44 7.50 24.19
N GLU A 199 26.05 6.48 23.60
CA GLU A 199 25.71 5.98 22.28
C GLU A 199 25.88 4.46 22.24
N LEU A 200 24.84 3.77 21.75
CA LEU A 200 24.89 2.35 21.41
C LEU A 200 24.99 2.25 19.89
N GLU A 201 25.93 1.45 19.39
CA GLU A 201 26.12 1.18 17.97
C GLU A 201 25.89 -0.31 17.70
N ILE A 202 25.13 -0.62 16.65
CA ILE A 202 25.04 -1.97 16.07
C ILE A 202 25.51 -1.88 14.63
N ALA A 203 26.56 -2.60 14.29
CA ALA A 203 27.12 -2.62 12.94
C ALA A 203 26.80 -3.93 12.23
N THR A 204 26.34 -3.86 10.97
CA THR A 204 26.11 -5.04 10.13
C THR A 204 26.51 -4.78 8.68
N ALA A 205 26.97 -5.81 7.98
CA ALA A 205 27.34 -5.75 6.56
C ALA A 205 26.18 -6.11 5.62
N SER A 206 25.01 -6.44 6.16
CA SER A 206 23.80 -6.78 5.41
C SER A 206 22.77 -5.66 5.52
N GLN A 207 22.34 -5.12 4.37
CA GLN A 207 21.30 -4.09 4.31
C GLN A 207 19.96 -4.61 4.83
N SER A 208 19.59 -5.85 4.48
CA SER A 208 18.33 -6.47 4.92
C SER A 208 18.33 -6.74 6.42
N MET A 209 19.48 -7.09 7.00
CA MET A 209 19.64 -7.18 8.46
C MET A 209 19.48 -5.81 9.12
N ALA A 210 20.10 -4.77 8.57
CA ALA A 210 20.00 -3.42 9.13
C ALA A 210 18.56 -2.88 9.13
N ILE A 211 17.83 -3.10 8.03
CA ILE A 211 16.40 -2.74 7.91
C ILE A 211 15.57 -3.56 8.90
N GLY A 212 15.83 -4.87 9.02
CA GLY A 212 15.14 -5.73 9.98
C GLY A 212 15.36 -5.29 11.43
N LEU A 213 16.60 -4.99 11.81
CA LEU A 213 16.94 -4.52 13.16
C LEU A 213 16.29 -3.17 13.45
N SER A 214 16.31 -2.27 12.46
CA SER A 214 15.62 -0.98 12.52
C SER A 214 14.12 -1.14 12.77
N TYR A 215 13.48 -2.05 12.04
CA TYR A 215 12.07 -2.36 12.21
C TYR A 215 11.75 -2.91 13.60
N LEU A 216 12.58 -3.84 14.10
CA LEU A 216 12.38 -4.40 15.45
C LEU A 216 12.55 -3.35 16.56
N LEU A 217 13.51 -2.42 16.43
CA LEU A 217 13.70 -1.32 17.37
C LEU A 217 12.49 -0.38 17.40
N LEU A 218 12.00 0.02 16.22
CA LEU A 218 10.80 0.85 16.12
C LEU A 218 9.56 0.17 16.68
N ARG A 219 9.44 -1.15 16.50
CA ARG A 219 8.34 -1.94 17.08
C ARG A 219 8.37 -1.97 18.62
N LEU A 220 9.54 -1.83 19.22
CA LEU A 220 9.70 -1.65 20.67
C LEU A 220 9.58 -0.17 21.11
N GLY A 221 9.25 0.75 20.19
CA GLY A 221 9.19 2.19 20.46
C GLY A 221 10.55 2.82 20.73
N ILE A 222 11.62 2.24 20.19
CA ILE A 222 13.00 2.71 20.36
C ILE A 222 13.43 3.41 19.08
N LEU A 223 13.70 4.72 19.19
CA LEU A 223 14.17 5.52 18.07
C LEU A 223 15.68 5.33 17.87
N HIS A 224 16.09 5.27 16.60
CA HIS A 224 17.49 5.07 16.22
C HIS A 224 17.84 5.86 14.97
N LYS A 225 19.15 6.05 14.74
CA LYS A 225 19.69 6.62 13.50
C LYS A 225 20.38 5.53 12.70
N LEU A 226 20.00 5.37 11.44
CA LEU A 226 20.70 4.50 10.50
C LEU A 226 21.73 5.31 9.70
N SER A 227 22.95 4.80 9.56
CA SER A 227 24.00 5.38 8.73
C SER A 227 24.69 4.28 7.93
N SER A 228 25.05 4.55 6.68
CA SER A 228 25.94 3.70 5.91
C SER A 228 27.36 4.29 5.90
N LYS A 229 28.37 3.43 5.80
CA LYS A 229 29.76 3.83 5.57
C LYS A 229 30.45 2.82 4.67
N THR A 230 31.03 3.30 3.57
CA THR A 230 31.83 2.48 2.66
C THR A 230 33.29 2.47 3.13
N ILE A 231 33.83 1.29 3.45
CA ILE A 231 35.24 1.10 3.83
C ILE A 231 35.87 0.10 2.86
N GLY A 232 36.81 0.57 2.03
CA GLY A 232 37.52 -0.28 1.07
C GLY A 232 36.60 -0.94 0.03
N GLY A 233 35.60 -0.19 -0.48
CA GLY A 233 34.60 -0.69 -1.45
C GLY A 233 33.53 -1.61 -0.84
N ARG A 234 33.39 -1.62 0.49
CA ARG A 234 32.37 -2.41 1.21
C ARG A 234 31.48 -1.52 2.06
N ASP A 235 30.18 -1.64 1.88
CA ASP A 235 29.20 -0.91 2.67
C ASP A 235 28.92 -1.61 3.99
N TYR A 236 29.02 -0.84 5.08
CA TYR A 236 28.61 -1.25 6.41
C TYR A 236 27.49 -0.33 6.87
N PHE A 237 26.44 -0.92 7.42
CA PHE A 237 25.30 -0.22 8.00
C PHE A 237 25.46 -0.18 9.52
N ARG A 238 25.31 1.00 10.09
CA ARG A 238 25.47 1.27 11.52
C ARG A 238 24.18 1.86 12.04
N ILE A 239 23.65 1.26 13.09
CA ILE A 239 22.45 1.69 13.80
C ILE A 239 22.90 2.31 15.11
N PHE A 240 22.57 3.58 15.32
CA PHE A 240 22.91 4.32 16.53
C PHE A 240 21.67 4.57 17.37
N ILE A 241 21.69 4.12 18.62
CA ILE A 241 20.69 4.47 19.64
C ILE A 241 21.31 5.52 20.54
N ARG A 242 20.71 6.71 20.56
CA ARG A 242 21.22 7.91 21.25
C ARG A 242 20.12 8.52 22.11
N GLY A 243 20.52 9.23 23.16
CA GLY A 243 19.59 9.84 24.11
C GLY A 243 19.32 8.92 25.29
N LYS A 244 19.25 9.50 26.49
CA LYS A 244 19.11 8.77 27.75
C LYS A 244 17.78 8.02 27.83
N GLU A 245 16.72 8.60 27.27
CA GLU A 245 15.40 7.98 27.21
C GLU A 245 15.37 6.73 26.32
N GLU A 246 15.86 6.83 25.08
CA GLU A 246 15.87 5.72 24.13
C GLU A 246 16.82 4.59 24.56
N ILE A 247 17.99 4.95 25.10
CA ILE A 247 18.92 4.00 25.72
C ILE A 247 18.25 3.35 26.95
N GLY A 248 17.46 4.10 27.71
CA GLY A 248 16.68 3.61 28.84
C GLY A 248 15.60 2.62 28.41
N ARG A 249 14.85 2.92 27.35
CA ARG A 249 13.85 2.00 26.76
C ARG A 249 14.52 0.73 26.23
N PHE A 250 15.63 0.87 25.51
CA PHE A 250 16.41 -0.26 25.04
C PHE A 250 16.92 -1.13 26.19
N TYR A 251 17.46 -0.52 27.25
CA TYR A 251 17.90 -1.25 28.43
C TYR A 251 16.75 -1.94 29.16
N ALA A 252 15.61 -1.27 29.34
CA ALA A 252 14.45 -1.85 30.02
C ALA A 252 13.86 -3.05 29.26
N ALA A 253 13.81 -2.96 27.92
CA ALA A 253 13.29 -4.00 27.05
C ALA A 253 14.29 -5.17 26.89
N CYS A 254 15.51 -4.85 26.47
CA CYS A 254 16.47 -5.82 25.91
C CYS A 254 17.52 -6.32 26.91
N LYS A 255 17.60 -5.78 28.14
CA LYS A 255 18.59 -6.26 29.11
C LYS A 255 18.45 -7.77 29.35
N PRO A 256 19.56 -8.49 29.58
CA PRO A 256 19.53 -9.91 29.94
C PRO A 256 18.60 -10.15 31.13
N LYS A 257 17.64 -11.06 31.00
CA LYS A 257 16.72 -11.46 32.09
C LYS A 257 16.92 -12.93 32.42
N GLY A 258 16.89 -13.27 33.71
CA GLY A 258 17.11 -14.64 34.19
C GLY A 258 18.58 -15.07 34.09
N ASN A 259 18.84 -16.32 33.69
CA ASN A 259 20.21 -16.89 33.61
C ASN A 259 20.98 -16.49 32.33
N SER A 260 20.68 -15.33 31.74
CA SER A 260 21.40 -14.79 30.57
C SER A 260 22.59 -13.95 31.03
N PRO A 261 23.75 -13.98 30.34
CA PRO A 261 24.94 -13.30 30.82
C PRO A 261 24.81 -11.78 30.76
N HIS A 262 25.20 -11.12 31.85
CA HIS A 262 25.44 -9.68 31.86
C HIS A 262 26.86 -9.41 31.37
N THR A 263 26.99 -8.98 30.12
CA THR A 263 28.27 -8.53 29.57
C THR A 263 28.60 -7.13 30.09
N GLY A 264 29.89 -6.77 30.18
CA GLY A 264 30.32 -5.45 30.66
C GLY A 264 29.74 -4.26 29.85
N LYS A 265 29.24 -4.51 28.63
CA LYS A 265 28.50 -3.54 27.82
C LYS A 265 27.21 -3.09 28.52
N TRP A 266 26.47 -4.02 29.13
CA TRP A 266 25.22 -3.71 29.84
C TRP A 266 25.48 -2.94 31.15
N ASP A 267 26.63 -3.17 31.80
CA ASP A 267 27.02 -2.45 33.01
C ASP A 267 27.41 -1.00 32.70
N GLN A 268 28.05 -0.75 31.55
CA GLN A 268 28.30 0.60 31.05
C GLN A 268 27.00 1.36 30.76
N ILE A 269 25.99 0.71 30.16
CA ILE A 269 24.67 1.30 29.94
C ILE A 269 23.99 1.65 31.26
N ALA A 270 24.03 0.73 32.23
CA ALA A 270 23.45 0.94 33.56
C ALA A 270 24.12 2.13 34.29
N THR A 271 25.44 2.24 34.20
CA THR A 271 26.22 3.35 34.78
C THR A 271 25.83 4.69 34.15
N TYR A 272 25.71 4.75 32.82
CA TYR A 272 25.27 5.96 32.11
C TYR A 272 23.84 6.38 32.48
N LEU A 273 22.91 5.42 32.62
CA LEU A 273 21.54 5.70 33.02
C LEU A 273 21.47 6.27 34.45
N HIS A 274 22.32 5.80 35.36
CA HIS A 274 22.38 6.29 36.76
C HIS A 274 23.09 7.65 36.88
N ASP A 275 24.30 7.79 36.34
CA ASP A 275 25.20 8.92 36.63
C ASP A 275 25.37 9.94 35.48
N GLY A 276 24.91 9.61 34.27
CA GLY A 276 25.12 10.43 33.08
C GLY A 276 24.44 11.80 33.16
N LYS A 277 25.24 12.87 33.11
CA LYS A 277 24.79 14.27 32.91
C LYS A 277 24.76 14.62 31.41
N GLY A 278 23.60 15.13 30.97
CA GLY A 278 23.37 15.64 29.62
C GLY A 278 22.64 14.64 28.73
N ASP A 279 21.58 15.11 28.07
CA ASP A 279 20.78 14.34 27.13
C ASP A 279 21.13 14.79 25.71
N TYR A 280 21.93 13.98 24.99
CA TYR A 280 22.21 14.24 23.58
C TYR A 280 21.26 13.39 22.73
N THR A 281 20.10 13.95 22.44
CA THR A 281 19.11 13.39 21.51
C THR A 281 19.38 13.99 20.13
N GLY A 282 20.16 13.29 19.31
CA GLY A 282 20.41 13.65 17.91
C GLY A 282 19.39 13.06 16.92
N VAL A 283 18.29 12.51 17.45
CA VAL A 283 17.17 11.91 16.72
C VAL A 283 15.94 12.64 17.26
N ASP A 284 15.12 13.22 16.39
CA ASP A 284 14.01 14.14 16.71
C ASP A 284 14.43 15.58 17.08
N VAL A 285 15.03 16.27 16.11
CA VAL A 285 15.63 17.59 16.28
C VAL A 285 14.75 18.66 15.64
N VAL A 286 14.34 19.65 16.42
CA VAL A 286 13.44 20.72 15.96
C VAL A 286 14.22 21.71 15.09
N PRO A 287 13.74 22.04 13.87
CA PRO A 287 14.37 23.02 12.98
C PRO A 287 14.05 24.46 13.42
N ALA A 288 14.34 24.80 14.67
CA ALA A 288 14.16 26.15 15.18
C ALA A 288 15.42 26.99 14.92
N ALA A 289 15.27 28.11 14.20
CA ALA A 289 16.37 29.03 13.97
C ALA A 289 16.89 29.61 15.30
N PRO A 290 18.22 29.69 15.53
CA PRO A 290 18.78 30.24 16.77
C PRO A 290 18.31 31.67 17.07
N GLN A 291 17.99 32.45 16.04
CA GLN A 291 17.45 33.81 16.18
C GLN A 291 16.06 33.82 16.80
N THR A 292 15.16 32.94 16.33
CA THR A 292 13.80 32.78 16.87
C THR A 292 13.83 32.32 18.32
N LEU A 293 14.73 31.38 18.64
CA LEU A 293 14.95 30.92 20.02
C LEU A 293 15.48 32.05 20.92
N LYS A 294 16.38 32.92 20.42
CA LYS A 294 16.88 34.10 21.16
C LYS A 294 15.78 35.11 21.43
N MET A 295 14.91 35.36 20.46
CA MET A 295 13.77 36.28 20.63
C MET A 295 12.80 35.74 21.69
N ALA A 296 12.46 34.45 21.60
CA ALA A 296 11.61 33.78 22.58
C ALA A 296 12.22 33.79 24.00
N TYR A 297 13.53 33.53 24.10
CA TYR A 297 14.25 33.57 25.36
C TYR A 297 14.28 34.98 25.98
N ARG A 298 14.49 36.01 25.17
CA ARG A 298 14.45 37.41 25.65
C ARG A 298 13.05 37.80 26.13
N ALA A 299 12.01 37.32 25.45
CA ALA A 299 10.62 37.57 25.85
C ALA A 299 10.23 36.88 27.17
N MET A 300 10.82 35.72 27.49
CA MET A 300 10.54 34.97 28.74
C MET A 300 11.02 35.65 30.04
N ASN A 301 11.89 36.67 29.95
CA ASN A 301 12.43 37.44 31.08
C ASN A 301 12.88 36.57 32.30
N SER A 302 13.42 35.38 32.03
CA SER A 302 13.76 34.37 33.05
C SER A 302 15.27 34.15 33.16
N PRO A 303 15.86 34.10 34.37
CA PRO A 303 17.29 33.86 34.53
C PRO A 303 17.72 32.49 34.00
N ARG A 304 18.86 32.45 33.31
CA ARG A 304 19.46 31.23 32.74
C ARG A 304 19.61 30.09 33.74
N SER A 305 19.97 30.40 34.99
CA SER A 305 20.14 29.43 36.08
C SER A 305 18.88 28.64 36.38
N LYS A 306 17.67 29.23 36.26
CA LYS A 306 16.39 28.55 36.49
C LYS A 306 16.06 27.52 35.40
N LEU A 307 16.50 27.76 34.17
CA LEU A 307 16.29 26.84 33.04
C LEU A 307 17.28 25.68 33.07
N GLU A 308 18.54 25.96 33.44
CA GLU A 308 19.59 24.94 33.59
C GLU A 308 19.29 23.96 34.75
N THR A 309 18.76 24.43 35.89
CA THR A 309 18.31 23.54 36.99
C THR A 309 17.21 22.57 36.60
N ARG A 310 16.53 22.79 35.46
CA ARG A 310 15.43 21.95 34.96
C ARG A 310 15.80 21.20 33.68
N GLY A 311 17.09 21.13 33.33
CA GLY A 311 17.59 20.33 32.21
C GLY A 311 17.62 21.04 30.85
N VAL A 312 17.27 22.34 30.78
CA VAL A 312 17.31 23.11 29.52
C VAL A 312 18.58 23.95 29.46
N TYR A 313 19.63 23.41 28.83
CA TYR A 313 20.93 24.07 28.67
C TYR A 313 20.93 25.04 27.48
N VAL A 314 20.36 26.23 27.67
CA VAL A 314 20.04 27.17 26.58
C VAL A 314 21.27 27.72 25.82
N SER A 315 22.49 27.67 26.37
CA SER A 315 23.68 28.22 25.70
C SER A 315 24.03 27.55 24.39
N ASN A 316 23.96 26.22 24.37
CA ASN A 316 24.39 25.45 23.21
C ASN A 316 23.42 25.65 22.05
N TYR A 317 22.14 25.79 22.37
CA TYR A 317 21.07 26.00 21.38
C TYR A 317 21.00 27.44 20.84
N LEU A 318 21.28 28.44 21.69
CA LEU A 318 21.23 29.85 21.28
C LEU A 318 22.52 30.31 20.60
N TYR A 319 23.67 29.90 21.12
CA TYR A 319 24.98 30.44 20.70
C TYR A 319 25.89 29.40 20.08
N GLY A 320 25.71 28.11 20.40
CA GLY A 320 26.53 27.00 19.90
C GLY A 320 26.06 26.39 18.58
N GLY A 321 24.89 26.78 18.06
CA GLY A 321 24.33 26.25 16.80
C GLY A 321 23.78 24.82 16.92
N GLU A 322 23.75 24.23 18.11
CA GLU A 322 23.06 22.97 18.36
C GLU A 322 21.55 23.18 18.27
N ARG A 323 20.82 22.14 17.87
CA ARG A 323 19.36 22.20 17.78
C ARG A 323 18.72 21.44 18.94
N MET A 324 17.60 21.96 19.44
CA MET A 324 16.85 21.33 20.54
C MET A 324 16.13 20.08 20.02
N SER A 325 16.03 19.03 20.83
CA SER A 325 15.08 17.95 20.54
C SER A 325 13.65 18.36 20.80
N ALA A 326 12.67 17.64 20.23
CA ALA A 326 11.26 17.96 20.43
C ALA A 326 10.87 18.01 21.92
N THR A 327 11.43 17.11 22.74
CA THR A 327 11.20 17.10 24.19
C THR A 327 11.77 18.34 24.88
N VAL A 328 13.02 18.71 24.59
CA VAL A 328 13.64 19.93 25.14
C VAL A 328 12.92 21.19 24.65
N PHE A 329 12.52 21.20 23.38
CA PHE A 329 11.77 22.30 22.78
C PHE A 329 10.38 22.45 23.40
N ARG A 330 9.66 21.36 23.71
CA ARG A 330 8.39 21.40 24.44
C ARG A 330 8.56 21.97 25.85
N GLN A 331 9.59 21.55 26.58
CA GLN A 331 9.90 22.09 27.91
C GLN A 331 10.24 23.58 27.88
N PHE A 332 10.91 24.04 26.82
CA PHE A 332 11.18 25.44 26.53
C PHE A 332 9.89 26.20 26.16
N ALA A 333 9.11 25.69 25.20
CA ALA A 333 7.89 26.27 24.68
C ALA A 333 6.78 26.42 25.73
N ALA A 334 6.65 25.48 26.67
CA ALA A 334 5.70 25.55 27.78
C ALA A 334 5.89 26.80 28.66
N ARG A 335 7.07 27.43 28.60
CA ARG A 335 7.44 28.62 29.38
C ARG A 335 7.54 29.89 28.53
N CYS A 336 7.41 29.76 27.22
CA CYS A 336 7.33 30.89 26.30
C CYS A 336 5.92 31.47 26.31
N ASP A 337 5.80 32.79 26.45
CA ASP A 337 4.51 33.48 26.34
C ASP A 337 3.99 33.53 24.89
N SER A 338 4.83 33.20 23.90
CA SER A 338 4.43 33.14 22.49
C SER A 338 3.39 32.03 22.23
N PRO A 339 2.20 32.37 21.73
CA PRO A 339 1.19 31.39 21.32
C PRO A 339 1.67 30.49 20.17
N GLN A 340 2.46 31.04 19.24
CA GLN A 340 2.97 30.34 18.06
C GLN A 340 3.94 29.22 18.44
N ILE A 341 4.87 29.50 19.36
CA ILE A 341 5.83 28.50 19.84
C ILE A 341 5.13 27.38 20.63
N ARG A 342 4.08 27.72 21.39
CA ARG A 342 3.27 26.73 22.10
C ARG A 342 2.43 25.87 21.15
N ALA A 343 1.86 26.46 20.09
CA ALA A 343 1.13 25.72 19.07
C ALA A 343 2.06 24.75 18.31
N PHE A 344 3.24 25.22 17.88
CA PHE A 344 4.23 24.39 17.23
C PHE A 344 4.78 23.28 18.15
N ALA A 345 4.95 23.56 19.44
CA ALA A 345 5.34 22.55 20.41
C ALA A 345 4.28 21.46 20.62
N ARG A 346 2.98 21.79 20.50
CA ARG A 346 1.90 20.80 20.52
C ARG A 346 1.89 19.96 19.24
N SER A 347 2.16 20.54 18.07
CA SER A 347 2.21 19.79 16.82
C SER A 347 3.38 18.80 16.75
N LEU A 348 4.47 19.04 17.49
CA LEU A 348 5.57 18.08 17.66
C LEU A 348 5.18 16.82 18.45
N GLU A 349 3.94 16.70 18.96
CA GLU A 349 3.42 15.43 19.50
C GLU A 349 3.06 14.44 18.39
N SER A 350 2.74 14.92 17.20
CA SER A 350 2.29 14.12 16.06
C SER A 350 3.19 14.23 14.82
N ILE A 351 4.18 15.13 14.81
CA ILE A 351 5.02 15.44 13.65
C ILE A 351 6.50 15.19 13.98
N PHE A 352 7.19 14.46 13.10
CA PHE A 352 8.63 14.22 13.18
C PHE A 352 9.39 15.06 12.15
N CYS A 353 10.47 15.73 12.55
CA CYS A 353 11.30 16.53 11.64
C CYS A 353 12.64 15.82 11.37
N ASP A 354 12.91 15.50 10.10
CA ASP A 354 14.16 14.87 9.67
C ASP A 354 14.95 15.85 8.76
N PRO A 355 16.29 16.00 8.92
CA PRO A 355 17.06 16.92 8.11
C PRO A 355 17.33 16.32 6.73
N ILE A 356 17.11 17.11 5.68
CA ILE A 356 17.56 16.78 4.32
C ILE A 356 19.09 16.69 4.34
N THR A 357 19.62 15.48 4.13
CA THR A 357 21.07 15.19 4.27
C THR A 357 21.86 15.54 3.02
N GLU A 358 21.23 15.50 1.86
CA GLU A 358 21.87 15.77 0.58
C GLU A 358 20.82 16.32 -0.39
N ILE A 359 21.18 17.39 -1.10
CA ILE A 359 20.42 17.92 -2.22
C ILE A 359 21.37 17.79 -3.41
N GLU A 360 21.20 16.73 -4.18
CA GLU A 360 22.00 16.52 -5.38
C GLU A 360 21.39 17.37 -6.50
N THR A 361 22.13 18.40 -6.93
CA THR A 361 21.75 19.19 -8.10
C THR A 361 22.39 18.54 -9.31
N ILE A 362 21.61 17.79 -10.08
CA ILE A 362 22.09 17.06 -11.26
C ILE A 362 22.20 18.07 -12.42
N PRO A 363 23.41 18.46 -12.86
CA PRO A 363 23.58 19.41 -13.94
C PRO A 363 23.45 18.66 -15.28
N GLY A 364 22.32 18.85 -15.94
CA GLY A 364 22.00 18.29 -17.25
C GLY A 364 20.66 18.84 -17.73
N PRO A 365 20.30 18.68 -19.02
CA PRO A 365 18.93 18.90 -19.46
C PRO A 365 18.06 17.80 -18.84
N HIS A 366 17.39 18.16 -17.75
CA HIS A 366 16.36 17.36 -17.11
C HIS A 366 15.07 18.16 -17.21
N ASP A 367 14.00 17.53 -17.67
CA ASP A 367 12.69 18.17 -17.72
C ASP A 367 12.23 18.42 -16.28
N VAL A 368 12.40 19.66 -15.84
CA VAL A 368 11.78 20.21 -14.64
C VAL A 368 10.39 20.65 -15.10
N TYR A 369 9.38 19.86 -14.76
CA TYR A 369 8.00 20.27 -14.98
C TYR A 369 7.61 21.31 -13.92
N ASP A 370 7.89 22.57 -14.24
CA ASP A 370 7.18 23.70 -13.65
C ASP A 370 5.71 23.58 -14.10
N VAL A 371 4.81 23.29 -13.17
CA VAL A 371 3.36 23.42 -13.43
C VAL A 371 2.85 24.59 -12.60
N THR A 372 2.85 25.75 -13.23
CA THR A 372 2.06 26.90 -12.80
C THR A 372 0.58 26.62 -12.97
N VAL A 373 -0.21 26.91 -11.94
CA VAL A 373 -1.63 27.26 -12.13
C VAL A 373 -1.93 28.56 -11.36
N PRO A 374 -2.31 29.64 -12.05
CA PRO A 374 -2.90 30.82 -11.42
C PRO A 374 -4.33 30.49 -10.97
N GLY A 375 -4.70 30.81 -9.71
CA GLY A 375 -6.10 30.86 -9.28
C GLY A 375 -6.76 29.54 -8.82
N ALA A 376 -7.98 29.72 -8.28
CA ALA A 376 -8.75 28.74 -7.50
C ALA A 376 -9.39 27.65 -8.37
N HIS A 377 -9.01 26.40 -8.12
CA HIS A 377 -9.61 25.21 -8.72
C HIS A 377 -9.65 24.16 -7.63
N ASN A 378 -10.82 23.60 -7.30
CA ASN A 378 -10.92 22.26 -6.76
C ASN A 378 -11.06 21.33 -7.96
N PHE A 379 -10.13 20.39 -8.16
CA PHE A 379 -10.21 19.45 -9.29
C PHE A 379 -10.80 18.11 -8.86
N VAL A 380 -11.80 17.69 -9.62
CA VAL A 380 -12.26 16.30 -9.76
C VAL A 380 -11.24 15.59 -10.64
N GLY A 381 -10.75 14.43 -10.23
CA GLY A 381 -9.73 13.71 -11.00
C GLY A 381 -10.21 13.35 -12.41
N GLY A 382 -9.37 13.66 -13.42
CA GLY A 382 -9.53 13.23 -14.81
C GLY A 382 -10.00 14.32 -15.78
N MET A 383 -9.22 14.57 -16.84
CA MET A 383 -9.61 15.40 -17.98
C MET A 383 -10.47 14.59 -18.98
N GLY A 384 -11.78 14.52 -18.72
CA GLY A 384 -12.78 13.91 -19.61
C GLY A 384 -13.88 13.15 -18.84
N PRO A 385 -15.18 13.43 -19.07
CA PRO A 385 -16.27 12.73 -18.38
C PRO A 385 -16.55 11.37 -19.05
N LEU A 386 -15.83 10.31 -18.66
CA LEU A 386 -15.99 8.94 -19.20
C LEU A 386 -15.58 7.89 -18.17
N ILE A 387 -16.52 7.13 -17.55
CA ILE A 387 -16.16 6.12 -16.51
C ILE A 387 -17.00 4.81 -16.49
N LEU A 388 -16.32 3.66 -16.48
CA LEU A 388 -16.76 2.33 -16.94
C LEU A 388 -16.82 1.27 -15.80
N HIS A 389 -17.96 0.76 -15.30
CA HIS A 389 -18.07 -0.40 -14.33
C HIS A 389 -17.08 -0.44 -13.13
N ASN A 390 -17.56 -0.14 -11.90
CA ASN A 390 -16.84 0.04 -10.62
C ASN A 390 -15.32 -0.18 -10.62
N THR A 391 -14.83 -1.42 -10.71
CA THR A 391 -13.39 -1.73 -10.60
C THR A 391 -12.58 -1.37 -11.86
N ILE A 392 -13.08 -1.67 -13.07
CA ILE A 392 -12.36 -1.36 -14.33
C ILE A 392 -12.28 0.15 -14.54
N ALA A 393 -13.34 0.86 -14.17
CA ALA A 393 -13.44 2.32 -14.13
C ALA A 393 -12.30 2.91 -13.33
N GLN A 394 -12.21 2.47 -12.07
CA GLN A 394 -11.18 2.92 -11.15
C GLN A 394 -9.78 2.60 -11.67
N HIS A 395 -9.57 1.43 -12.29
CA HIS A 395 -8.28 1.09 -12.91
C HIS A 395 -7.92 2.05 -14.05
N GLN A 396 -8.87 2.39 -14.93
CA GLN A 396 -8.64 3.34 -16.02
C GLN A 396 -8.35 4.75 -15.49
N ILE A 397 -9.07 5.20 -14.46
CA ILE A 397 -8.76 6.47 -13.82
C ILE A 397 -7.37 6.43 -13.17
N ALA A 398 -6.98 5.33 -12.53
CA ALA A 398 -5.68 5.23 -11.87
C ALA A 398 -4.55 5.29 -12.90
N LYS A 399 -4.78 4.70 -14.08
CA LYS A 399 -3.84 4.70 -15.20
C LYS A 399 -3.73 6.05 -15.90
N TRP A 400 -4.86 6.67 -16.24
CA TRP A 400 -4.92 7.84 -17.13
C TRP A 400 -5.18 9.16 -16.43
N SER A 401 -5.48 9.17 -15.12
CA SER A 401 -5.67 10.43 -14.40
C SER A 401 -4.39 11.25 -14.34
N ASP A 402 -4.59 12.57 -14.33
CA ASP A 402 -3.50 13.53 -14.28
C ASP A 402 -2.86 13.68 -12.89
N ALA A 403 -3.27 12.85 -11.92
CA ALA A 403 -2.77 12.86 -10.55
C ALA A 403 -1.33 12.36 -10.45
N ASP A 404 -0.57 12.96 -9.51
CA ASP A 404 0.80 12.58 -9.19
C ASP A 404 0.84 11.28 -8.39
N VAL A 405 -0.11 11.12 -7.46
CA VAL A 405 -0.20 9.97 -6.56
C VAL A 405 -1.60 9.38 -6.63
N VAL A 406 -1.69 8.06 -6.74
CA VAL A 406 -2.95 7.32 -6.68
C VAL A 406 -3.00 6.57 -5.36
N VAL A 407 -4.08 6.75 -4.60
CA VAL A 407 -4.34 5.98 -3.38
C VAL A 407 -5.57 5.13 -3.62
N TYR A 408 -5.41 3.81 -3.64
CA TYR A 408 -6.52 2.87 -3.82
C TYR A 408 -6.82 2.17 -2.51
N VAL A 409 -8.06 2.29 -2.04
CA VAL A 409 -8.57 1.69 -0.82
C VAL A 409 -9.60 0.64 -1.16
N GLY A 410 -9.17 -0.63 -1.07
CA GLY A 410 -10.03 -1.79 -1.14
C GLY A 410 -10.66 -2.09 0.22
N CYS A 411 -11.85 -1.58 0.48
CA CYS A 411 -12.59 -1.76 1.71
C CYS A 411 -13.70 -2.81 1.56
N GLY A 412 -13.50 -3.99 2.17
CA GLY A 412 -14.52 -5.02 2.26
C GLY A 412 -14.79 -5.77 0.96
N GLU A 413 -13.88 -5.70 0.00
CA GLU A 413 -13.98 -6.37 -1.30
C GLU A 413 -13.62 -7.85 -1.24
N ARG A 414 -13.95 -8.60 -2.31
CA ARG A 414 -13.60 -10.02 -2.36
C ARG A 414 -12.09 -10.17 -2.46
N GLY A 415 -11.54 -11.17 -1.77
CA GLY A 415 -10.09 -11.42 -1.78
C GLY A 415 -9.52 -11.66 -3.18
N ASN A 416 -10.33 -12.21 -4.10
CA ASN A 416 -9.93 -12.41 -5.49
C ASN A 416 -9.80 -11.08 -6.26
N GLU A 417 -10.76 -10.16 -6.12
CA GLU A 417 -10.73 -8.82 -6.74
C GLU A 417 -9.50 -8.04 -6.23
N MET A 418 -9.20 -8.14 -4.93
CA MET A 418 -8.00 -7.52 -4.35
C MET A 418 -6.69 -8.15 -4.84
N THR A 419 -6.68 -9.46 -5.07
CA THR A 419 -5.51 -10.16 -5.60
C THR A 419 -5.28 -9.79 -7.07
N GLU A 420 -6.34 -9.61 -7.85
CA GLU A 420 -6.30 -9.15 -9.23
C GLU A 420 -5.67 -7.76 -9.31
N VAL A 421 -6.12 -6.80 -8.50
CA VAL A 421 -5.50 -5.46 -8.37
C VAL A 421 -4.00 -5.56 -8.08
N LEU A 422 -3.61 -6.39 -7.10
CA LEU A 422 -2.20 -6.58 -6.71
C LEU A 422 -1.35 -7.26 -7.80
N GLN A 423 -1.95 -8.06 -8.68
CA GLN A 423 -1.27 -8.73 -9.79
C GLN A 423 -1.21 -7.86 -11.04
N GLU A 424 -2.28 -7.13 -11.36
CA GLU A 424 -2.36 -6.31 -12.57
C GLU A 424 -1.59 -4.99 -12.45
N PHE A 425 -1.67 -4.28 -11.31
CA PHE A 425 -1.07 -2.96 -11.16
C PHE A 425 0.46 -2.92 -11.37
N PRO A 426 1.24 -3.93 -10.95
CA PRO A 426 2.67 -4.00 -11.30
C PRO A 426 2.95 -4.16 -12.79
N HIS A 427 2.01 -4.72 -13.57
CA HIS A 427 2.14 -4.94 -15.00
C HIS A 427 1.60 -3.79 -15.84
N LEU A 428 0.75 -2.93 -15.26
CA LEU A 428 0.29 -1.71 -15.90
C LEU A 428 1.43 -0.70 -15.96
N THR A 429 1.74 -0.23 -17.16
CA THR A 429 2.67 0.86 -17.40
C THR A 429 1.94 2.19 -17.29
N ASP A 430 2.57 3.13 -16.59
CA ASP A 430 2.16 4.53 -16.60
C ASP A 430 2.49 5.12 -17.97
N PRO A 431 1.49 5.63 -18.72
CA PRO A 431 1.69 6.23 -20.04
C PRO A 431 2.60 7.47 -20.02
N ARG A 432 2.73 8.15 -18.87
CA ARG A 432 3.55 9.36 -18.73
C ARG A 432 5.03 9.04 -18.54
N SER A 433 5.32 8.15 -17.60
CA SER A 433 6.70 7.83 -17.19
C SER A 433 7.28 6.61 -17.90
N GLY A 434 6.44 5.77 -18.51
CA GLY A 434 6.83 4.46 -19.05
C GLY A 434 7.22 3.44 -17.96
N ARG A 435 7.06 3.79 -16.68
CA ARG A 435 7.39 2.94 -15.52
C ARG A 435 6.16 2.21 -15.00
N PRO A 436 6.31 1.18 -14.15
CA PRO A 436 5.17 0.52 -13.53
C PRO A 436 4.30 1.50 -12.74
N LEU A 437 2.98 1.43 -12.93
CA LEU A 437 1.99 2.29 -12.25
C LEU A 437 2.08 2.19 -10.71
N MET A 438 2.57 1.05 -10.21
CA MET A 438 2.84 0.81 -8.80
C MET A 438 3.82 1.83 -8.17
N GLU A 439 4.72 2.44 -8.94
CA GLU A 439 5.67 3.42 -8.40
C GLU A 439 5.00 4.69 -7.86
N ARG A 440 3.79 5.02 -8.35
CA ARG A 440 2.99 6.16 -7.89
C ARG A 440 1.69 5.77 -7.18
N THR A 441 1.52 4.47 -6.88
CA THR A 441 0.27 3.96 -6.33
C THR A 441 0.44 3.40 -4.91
N ILE A 442 -0.43 3.81 -4.01
CA ILE A 442 -0.53 3.28 -2.64
C ILE A 442 -1.78 2.42 -2.56
N LEU A 443 -1.59 1.14 -2.23
CA LEU A 443 -2.68 0.18 -2.10
C LEU A 443 -2.97 -0.12 -0.63
N ILE A 444 -4.20 0.12 -0.20
CA ILE A 444 -4.72 -0.30 1.11
C ILE A 444 -5.75 -1.38 0.86
N ALA A 445 -5.41 -2.61 1.23
CA ALA A 445 -6.22 -3.78 0.99
C ALA A 445 -6.81 -4.31 2.29
N ASN A 446 -8.14 -4.31 2.40
CA ASN A 446 -8.86 -4.95 3.49
C ASN A 446 -10.03 -5.77 2.94
N THR A 447 -9.88 -7.10 2.91
CA THR A 447 -10.87 -8.00 2.30
C THR A 447 -12.11 -8.19 3.16
N SER A 448 -13.19 -8.68 2.57
CA SER A 448 -14.48 -8.90 3.25
C SER A 448 -14.39 -9.82 4.48
N ASN A 449 -13.45 -10.76 4.52
CA ASN A 449 -13.24 -11.64 5.68
C ASN A 449 -12.26 -11.10 6.73
N MET A 450 -11.67 -9.92 6.53
CA MET A 450 -10.82 -9.24 7.51
C MET A 450 -11.66 -8.51 8.58
N PRO A 451 -11.06 -8.15 9.74
CA PRO A 451 -11.78 -7.53 10.84
C PRO A 451 -12.60 -6.30 10.40
N VAL A 452 -13.83 -6.21 10.92
CA VAL A 452 -14.80 -5.15 10.57
C VAL A 452 -14.26 -3.76 10.91
N ALA A 453 -13.61 -3.61 12.07
CA ALA A 453 -12.96 -2.35 12.46
C ALA A 453 -11.83 -1.95 11.50
N ALA A 454 -11.17 -2.90 10.85
CA ALA A 454 -10.14 -2.61 9.85
C ALA A 454 -10.74 -2.05 8.54
N ARG A 455 -12.03 -2.32 8.24
CA ARG A 455 -12.73 -1.71 7.10
C ARG A 455 -12.87 -0.21 7.29
N GLU A 456 -13.35 0.22 8.46
CA GLU A 456 -13.43 1.64 8.81
C GLU A 456 -12.05 2.29 8.82
N ALA A 457 -11.06 1.65 9.46
CA ALA A 457 -9.70 2.15 9.50
C ALA A 457 -9.07 2.28 8.09
N SER A 458 -9.42 1.42 7.14
CA SER A 458 -8.86 1.43 5.79
C SER A 458 -9.18 2.72 5.04
N ILE A 459 -10.42 3.19 5.12
CA ILE A 459 -10.89 4.44 4.50
C ILE A 459 -10.15 5.63 5.11
N TYR A 460 -10.11 5.71 6.44
CA TYR A 460 -9.42 6.80 7.14
C TYR A 460 -7.91 6.80 6.91
N THR A 461 -7.29 5.63 6.80
CA THR A 461 -5.87 5.50 6.46
C THR A 461 -5.61 6.05 5.06
N GLY A 462 -6.46 5.69 4.08
CA GLY A 462 -6.31 6.14 2.70
C GLY A 462 -6.41 7.65 2.54
N ILE A 463 -7.44 8.26 3.12
CA ILE A 463 -7.58 9.73 3.06
C ILE A 463 -6.47 10.45 3.81
N THR A 464 -5.97 9.90 4.93
CA THR A 464 -4.88 10.52 5.68
C THR A 464 -3.55 10.45 4.91
N LEU A 465 -3.29 9.34 4.22
CA LEU A 465 -2.16 9.25 3.30
C LEU A 465 -2.33 10.21 2.12
N ALA A 466 -3.54 10.33 1.57
CA ALA A 466 -3.80 11.27 0.49
C ALA A 466 -3.55 12.73 0.92
N GLU A 467 -3.95 13.11 2.13
CA GLU A 467 -3.66 14.42 2.71
C GLU A 467 -2.17 14.65 2.92
N TYR A 468 -1.41 13.63 3.33
CA TYR A 468 0.03 13.75 3.51
C TYR A 468 0.74 14.11 2.20
N TYR A 469 0.39 13.44 1.09
CA TYR A 469 0.95 13.78 -0.22
C TYR A 469 0.41 15.11 -0.77
N ARG A 470 -0.86 15.42 -0.53
CA ARG A 470 -1.44 16.74 -0.82
C ARG A 470 -0.65 17.85 -0.14
N ASP A 471 -0.29 17.67 1.13
CA ASP A 471 0.42 18.67 1.92
C ASP A 471 1.88 18.87 1.46
N MET A 472 2.44 17.94 0.68
CA MET A 472 3.70 18.13 -0.05
C MET A 472 3.56 18.99 -1.31
N GLY A 473 2.33 19.28 -1.73
CA GLY A 473 2.02 19.99 -2.98
C GLY A 473 1.69 19.07 -4.15
N TYR A 474 1.38 17.80 -3.91
CA TYR A 474 0.96 16.86 -4.96
C TYR A 474 -0.55 16.86 -5.18
N HIS A 475 -0.96 16.44 -6.36
CA HIS A 475 -2.34 16.13 -6.71
C HIS A 475 -2.60 14.63 -6.53
N VAL A 476 -3.53 14.29 -5.65
CA VAL A 476 -3.78 12.90 -5.24
C VAL A 476 -5.18 12.45 -5.66
N ALA A 477 -5.27 11.30 -6.32
CA ALA A 477 -6.54 10.63 -6.60
C ALA A 477 -6.76 9.49 -5.59
N LEU A 478 -7.79 9.61 -4.75
CA LEU A 478 -8.20 8.58 -3.79
C LEU A 478 -9.38 7.79 -4.35
N MET A 479 -9.24 6.48 -4.46
CA MET A 479 -10.32 5.56 -4.85
C MET A 479 -10.74 4.75 -3.64
N ALA A 480 -12.02 4.73 -3.32
CA ALA A 480 -12.58 3.95 -2.23
C ALA A 480 -13.57 2.92 -2.78
N ASP A 481 -13.12 1.66 -2.85
CA ASP A 481 -13.90 0.51 -3.34
C ASP A 481 -14.10 -0.51 -2.21
N SER A 482 -15.24 -0.59 -1.53
CA SER A 482 -16.43 0.26 -1.70
C SER A 482 -16.85 0.94 -0.41
N THR A 483 -17.41 2.14 -0.56
CA THR A 483 -17.95 2.95 0.54
C THR A 483 -19.22 2.32 1.14
N SER A 484 -19.97 1.51 0.38
CA SER A 484 -21.08 0.70 0.90
C SER A 484 -20.62 -0.33 1.92
N ARG A 485 -19.49 -1.02 1.67
CA ARG A 485 -18.92 -1.98 2.63
C ARG A 485 -18.38 -1.31 3.88
N TRP A 486 -17.93 -0.06 3.76
CA TRP A 486 -17.60 0.77 4.91
C TRP A 486 -18.85 1.12 5.72
N ALA A 487 -19.95 1.53 5.08
CA ALA A 487 -21.22 1.78 5.77
C ALA A 487 -21.78 0.53 6.46
N GLU A 488 -21.68 -0.64 5.82
CA GLU A 488 -22.02 -1.93 6.44
C GLU A 488 -21.17 -2.22 7.67
N ALA A 489 -19.87 -1.86 7.64
CA ALA A 489 -18.98 -2.01 8.78
C ALA A 489 -19.43 -1.12 9.95
N LEU A 490 -19.80 0.14 9.67
CA LEU A 490 -20.36 1.05 10.67
C LEU A 490 -21.66 0.50 11.26
N ARG A 491 -22.53 -0.09 10.43
CA ARG A 491 -23.75 -0.77 10.88
C ARG A 491 -23.45 -1.95 11.80
N GLU A 492 -22.49 -2.79 11.45
CA GLU A 492 -22.13 -3.95 12.28
C GLU A 492 -21.48 -3.53 13.61
N ILE A 493 -20.64 -2.50 13.61
CA ILE A 493 -20.03 -1.94 14.83
C ILE A 493 -21.12 -1.34 15.72
N SER A 494 -22.00 -0.52 15.17
CA SER A 494 -23.13 0.09 15.88
C SER A 494 -24.05 -0.96 16.50
N GLY A 495 -24.37 -2.02 15.74
CA GLY A 495 -25.15 -3.15 16.25
C GLY A 495 -24.47 -3.91 17.39
N ARG A 496 -23.14 -4.04 17.38
CA ARG A 496 -22.37 -4.63 18.49
C ARG A 496 -22.30 -3.72 19.72
N LEU A 497 -22.39 -2.42 19.53
CA LEU A 497 -22.47 -1.42 20.60
C LEU A 497 -23.90 -1.26 21.16
N GLU A 498 -24.87 -2.02 20.62
CA GLU A 498 -26.29 -1.97 20.98
C GLU A 498 -26.89 -0.55 20.83
N GLU A 499 -26.38 0.22 19.88
CA GLU A 499 -26.94 1.52 19.55
C GLU A 499 -28.28 1.37 18.82
N MET A 500 -29.16 2.35 18.97
CA MET A 500 -30.44 2.34 18.27
C MET A 500 -30.21 2.54 16.76
N PRO A 501 -30.64 1.57 15.90
CA PRO A 501 -30.52 1.73 14.47
C PRO A 501 -31.47 2.83 13.97
N ALA A 502 -31.03 3.54 12.94
CA ALA A 502 -31.84 4.50 12.19
C ALA A 502 -32.39 3.82 10.91
N GLU A 503 -32.40 4.53 9.78
CA GLU A 503 -32.92 4.05 8.50
C GLU A 503 -32.17 2.79 8.02
N GLU A 504 -32.92 1.76 7.62
CA GLU A 504 -32.43 0.46 7.13
C GLU A 504 -31.37 -0.25 8.00
N GLY A 505 -31.38 0.06 9.30
CA GLY A 505 -30.45 -0.53 10.26
C GLY A 505 -29.10 0.19 10.37
N TYR A 506 -28.84 1.24 9.59
CA TYR A 506 -27.61 2.02 9.68
C TYR A 506 -27.59 2.91 10.94
N PRO A 507 -26.40 3.29 11.46
CA PRO A 507 -26.32 4.21 12.60
C PRO A 507 -26.76 5.63 12.21
N ALA A 508 -27.33 6.36 13.16
CA ALA A 508 -27.75 7.75 12.95
C ALA A 508 -26.60 8.69 12.51
N TYR A 509 -25.35 8.34 12.83
CA TYR A 509 -24.17 9.12 12.47
C TYR A 509 -23.59 8.79 11.08
N LEU A 510 -24.19 7.88 10.30
CA LEU A 510 -23.68 7.50 8.97
C LEU A 510 -23.47 8.73 8.07
N ALA A 511 -24.48 9.61 7.98
CA ALA A 511 -24.41 10.82 7.16
C ALA A 511 -23.27 11.75 7.61
N ALA A 512 -23.07 11.92 8.93
CA ALA A 512 -21.99 12.75 9.47
C ALA A 512 -20.61 12.16 9.12
N ARG A 513 -20.44 10.84 9.21
CA ARG A 513 -19.18 10.17 8.84
C ARG A 513 -18.85 10.28 7.36
N LEU A 514 -19.85 10.11 6.50
CA LEU A 514 -19.69 10.30 5.06
C LEU A 514 -19.31 11.76 4.76
N ALA A 515 -19.97 12.74 5.39
CA ALA A 515 -19.64 14.16 5.24
C ALA A 515 -18.20 14.46 5.68
N GLU A 516 -17.81 14.02 6.89
CA GLU A 516 -16.43 14.18 7.40
C GLU A 516 -15.38 13.60 6.46
N PHE A 517 -15.71 12.52 5.76
CA PHE A 517 -14.82 11.90 4.79
C PHE A 517 -14.73 12.69 3.48
N TYR A 518 -15.87 13.05 2.87
CA TYR A 518 -15.89 13.76 1.59
C TYR A 518 -15.42 15.22 1.71
N GLU A 519 -15.66 15.89 2.85
CA GLU A 519 -15.17 17.27 3.11
C GLU A 519 -13.65 17.38 3.23
N ARG A 520 -12.94 16.25 3.43
CA ARG A 520 -11.47 16.22 3.39
C ARG A 520 -10.92 16.29 1.97
N ALA A 521 -11.76 16.02 0.97
CA ALA A 521 -11.43 16.19 -0.43
C ALA A 521 -11.43 17.68 -0.82
N GLY A 522 -10.63 18.04 -1.82
CA GLY A 522 -10.55 19.41 -2.34
C GLY A 522 -9.12 19.85 -2.61
N ARG A 523 -8.98 21.00 -3.27
CA ARG A 523 -7.72 21.72 -3.43
C ARG A 523 -7.55 22.68 -2.28
N VAL A 524 -6.34 22.68 -1.74
CA VAL A 524 -5.92 23.56 -0.66
C VAL A 524 -4.61 24.23 -1.03
N ILE A 525 -4.35 25.38 -0.42
CA ILE A 525 -3.01 25.94 -0.35
C ILE A 525 -2.36 25.30 0.87
N THR A 526 -1.29 24.53 0.66
CA THR A 526 -0.61 23.81 1.73
C THR A 526 0.11 24.77 2.68
N LEU A 527 0.54 24.26 3.83
CA LEU A 527 1.34 25.02 4.79
C LEU A 527 2.67 25.51 4.21
N ASN A 528 3.18 24.86 3.16
CA ASN A 528 4.40 25.25 2.46
C ASN A 528 4.15 26.27 1.33
N GLY A 529 2.91 26.76 1.20
CA GLY A 529 2.50 27.72 0.17
C GLY A 529 2.31 27.12 -1.23
N THR A 530 2.55 25.82 -1.41
CA THR A 530 2.28 25.12 -2.67
C THR A 530 0.80 24.73 -2.75
N PRO A 531 0.18 24.74 -3.94
CA PRO A 531 -1.14 24.16 -4.10
C PRO A 531 -1.06 22.63 -4.05
N GLY A 532 -2.04 21.97 -3.43
CA GLY A 532 -2.21 20.51 -3.49
C GLY A 532 -3.69 20.16 -3.56
N SER A 533 -4.04 18.98 -4.08
CA SER A 533 -5.45 18.55 -4.08
C SER A 533 -5.63 17.07 -3.77
N VAL A 534 -6.79 16.74 -3.19
CA VAL A 534 -7.27 15.35 -3.07
C VAL A 534 -8.60 15.25 -3.79
N SER A 535 -8.66 14.39 -4.80
CA SER A 535 -9.89 14.04 -5.51
C SER A 535 -10.36 12.66 -5.06
N VAL A 536 -11.56 12.57 -4.49
CA VAL A 536 -12.10 11.31 -3.95
C VAL A 536 -13.10 10.71 -4.94
N ILE A 537 -12.92 9.43 -5.25
CA ILE A 537 -13.79 8.62 -6.11
C ILE A 537 -14.30 7.46 -5.25
N GLY A 538 -15.53 7.57 -4.76
CA GLY A 538 -16.18 6.51 -3.98
C GLY A 538 -17.02 5.61 -4.86
N ALA A 539 -16.76 4.30 -4.84
CA ALA A 539 -17.71 3.31 -5.37
C ALA A 539 -18.78 3.02 -4.32
N VAL A 540 -20.04 3.12 -4.75
CA VAL A 540 -21.23 2.76 -3.96
C VAL A 540 -21.88 1.57 -4.67
N SER A 541 -22.11 0.49 -3.94
CA SER A 541 -22.63 -0.78 -4.45
C SER A 541 -23.97 -1.10 -3.77
N PRO A 542 -25.06 -0.42 -4.15
CA PRO A 542 -26.36 -0.63 -3.52
C PRO A 542 -26.90 -2.03 -3.85
N PRO A 543 -27.57 -2.71 -2.89
CA PRO A 543 -28.16 -4.01 -3.11
C PRO A 543 -29.26 -3.90 -4.16
N GLY A 544 -29.14 -4.67 -5.25
CA GLY A 544 -30.14 -4.66 -6.33
C GLY A 544 -30.11 -3.42 -7.23
N GLY A 545 -29.15 -2.50 -7.07
CA GLY A 545 -29.07 -1.27 -7.86
C GLY A 545 -30.04 -0.17 -7.42
N ASP A 546 -30.54 -0.24 -6.17
CA ASP A 546 -31.47 0.75 -5.64
C ASP A 546 -30.76 2.02 -5.15
N PHE A 547 -30.89 3.11 -5.90
CA PHE A 547 -30.31 4.41 -5.52
C PHE A 547 -31.02 5.07 -4.33
N SER A 548 -32.16 4.53 -3.88
CA SER A 548 -32.88 5.04 -2.72
C SER A 548 -32.31 4.59 -1.38
N GLU A 549 -31.36 3.64 -1.35
CA GLU A 549 -30.67 3.20 -0.13
C GLU A 549 -29.99 4.39 0.60
N PRO A 550 -29.99 4.42 1.95
CA PRO A 550 -29.38 5.49 2.74
C PRO A 550 -27.93 5.82 2.38
N VAL A 551 -27.10 4.83 2.04
CA VAL A 551 -25.69 5.08 1.68
C VAL A 551 -25.59 5.94 0.42
N THR A 552 -26.34 5.59 -0.62
CA THR A 552 -26.37 6.33 -1.89
C THR A 552 -26.98 7.71 -1.69
N GLN A 553 -28.11 7.80 -0.97
CA GLN A 553 -28.77 9.08 -0.69
C GLN A 553 -27.93 10.04 0.15
N HIS A 554 -27.23 9.54 1.17
CA HIS A 554 -26.36 10.39 1.98
C HIS A 554 -25.12 10.81 1.18
N THR A 555 -24.55 9.91 0.38
CA THR A 555 -23.38 10.22 -0.45
C THR A 555 -23.71 11.25 -1.52
N SER A 556 -24.86 11.12 -2.21
CA SER A 556 -25.31 12.07 -3.24
C SER A 556 -25.55 13.49 -2.71
N ARG A 557 -25.78 13.68 -1.41
CA ARG A 557 -25.93 15.01 -0.79
C ARG A 557 -24.62 15.77 -0.63
N PHE A 558 -23.49 15.07 -0.57
CA PHE A 558 -22.18 15.68 -0.30
C PHE A 558 -21.27 15.71 -1.54
N ILE A 559 -21.48 14.79 -2.49
CA ILE A 559 -20.77 14.81 -3.76
C ILE A 559 -21.48 15.76 -4.74
N ARG A 560 -20.70 16.34 -5.65
CA ARG A 560 -21.21 17.20 -6.74
C ARG A 560 -21.19 16.53 -8.11
N CYS A 561 -20.71 15.29 -8.18
CA CYS A 561 -20.64 14.50 -9.41
C CYS A 561 -21.10 13.08 -9.09
N PHE A 562 -22.00 12.55 -9.90
CA PHE A 562 -22.59 11.22 -9.74
C PHE A 562 -22.58 10.48 -11.06
N TRP A 563 -21.96 9.31 -11.09
CA TRP A 563 -21.97 8.40 -12.23
C TRP A 563 -22.83 7.18 -11.92
N ALA A 564 -24.05 7.17 -12.47
CA ALA A 564 -24.99 6.08 -12.35
C ALA A 564 -24.61 4.95 -13.31
N LEU A 565 -24.20 3.80 -12.77
CA LEU A 565 -23.94 2.61 -13.57
C LEU A 565 -25.24 1.82 -13.81
N ASP A 566 -25.50 1.46 -15.07
CA ASP A 566 -26.70 0.76 -15.50
C ASP A 566 -26.41 -0.68 -15.95
N LYS A 567 -27.14 -1.63 -15.36
CA LYS A 567 -27.09 -3.04 -15.68
C LYS A 567 -27.60 -3.36 -17.09
N ALA A 568 -28.56 -2.60 -17.62
CA ALA A 568 -29.08 -2.77 -18.97
C ALA A 568 -28.00 -2.46 -20.01
N LEU A 569 -27.28 -1.35 -19.82
CA LEU A 569 -26.13 -0.98 -20.66
C LEU A 569 -25.01 -2.02 -20.60
N ALA A 570 -24.65 -2.47 -19.38
CA ALA A 570 -23.65 -3.53 -19.22
C ALA A 570 -24.06 -4.85 -19.91
N SER A 571 -25.34 -5.23 -19.82
CA SER A 571 -25.88 -6.42 -20.48
C SER A 571 -25.87 -6.31 -22.01
N ALA A 572 -26.02 -5.09 -22.53
CA ALA A 572 -25.89 -4.77 -23.96
C ALA A 572 -24.42 -4.66 -24.43
N ARG A 573 -23.44 -4.91 -23.55
CA ARG A 573 -22.00 -4.70 -23.79
C ARG A 573 -21.65 -3.25 -24.15
N HIS A 574 -22.47 -2.31 -23.69
CA HIS A 574 -22.15 -0.90 -23.74
C HIS A 574 -21.28 -0.54 -22.54
N PHE A 575 -20.04 -0.20 -22.83
CA PHE A 575 -19.00 0.05 -21.85
C PHE A 575 -18.30 1.36 -22.26
N PRO A 576 -18.22 2.41 -21.41
CA PRO A 576 -18.84 2.58 -20.09
C PRO A 576 -20.32 2.30 -19.97
N ALA A 577 -20.68 1.57 -18.91
CA ALA A 577 -22.08 1.30 -18.58
C ALA A 577 -22.66 2.45 -17.74
N ILE A 578 -22.36 3.70 -18.09
CA ILE A 578 -22.92 4.89 -17.42
C ILE A 578 -24.25 5.23 -18.08
N ASN A 579 -25.29 5.40 -17.27
CA ASN A 579 -26.50 6.05 -17.72
C ASN A 579 -26.27 7.56 -17.84
N TRP A 580 -26.27 8.06 -19.07
CA TRP A 580 -26.03 9.48 -19.38
C TRP A 580 -27.19 10.41 -18.98
N LEU A 581 -28.38 9.88 -18.69
CA LEU A 581 -29.55 10.66 -18.25
C LEU A 581 -29.65 10.75 -16.73
N GLU A 582 -29.28 9.70 -16.01
CA GLU A 582 -29.31 9.66 -14.54
C GLU A 582 -28.04 10.24 -13.90
N SER A 583 -26.93 10.25 -14.64
CA SER A 583 -25.66 10.81 -14.16
C SER A 583 -25.64 12.34 -14.27
N TYR A 584 -24.95 13.00 -13.33
CA TYR A 584 -24.83 14.45 -13.33
C TYR A 584 -23.47 14.92 -12.82
N SER A 585 -23.11 16.16 -13.18
CA SER A 585 -21.95 16.87 -12.67
C SER A 585 -22.29 18.35 -12.52
N GLU A 586 -22.28 18.85 -11.29
CA GLU A 586 -22.51 20.26 -10.98
C GLU A 586 -21.31 21.15 -11.36
N TYR A 587 -20.15 20.55 -11.64
CA TYR A 587 -18.95 21.28 -12.06
C TYR A 587 -18.99 21.75 -13.52
N THR A 588 -19.98 21.31 -14.30
CA THR A 588 -20.01 21.55 -15.76
C THR A 588 -19.95 23.05 -16.10
N ASP A 589 -20.70 23.88 -15.37
CA ASP A 589 -20.74 25.32 -15.60
C ASP A 589 -19.44 25.99 -15.15
N GLU A 590 -18.89 25.61 -13.99
CA GLU A 590 -17.62 26.14 -13.46
C GLU A 590 -16.43 25.84 -14.39
N VAL A 591 -16.41 24.66 -15.01
CA VAL A 591 -15.33 24.24 -15.92
C VAL A 591 -15.54 24.83 -17.32
N SER A 592 -16.76 25.25 -17.69
CA SER A 592 -17.03 25.86 -19.01
C SER A 592 -16.17 27.10 -19.26
N ASP A 593 -16.04 27.97 -18.26
CA ASP A 593 -15.24 29.20 -18.39
C ASP A 593 -13.76 28.88 -18.60
N TRP A 594 -13.24 27.89 -17.86
CA TRP A 594 -11.87 27.43 -18.03
C TRP A 594 -11.62 26.83 -19.43
N TRP A 595 -12.55 26.03 -19.96
CA TRP A 595 -12.42 25.49 -21.32
C TRP A 595 -12.39 26.58 -22.39
N ARG A 596 -13.15 27.66 -22.22
CA ARG A 596 -13.10 28.83 -23.12
C ARG A 596 -11.72 29.47 -23.10
N GLU A 597 -11.14 29.67 -21.92
CA GLU A 597 -9.79 30.22 -21.77
C GLU A 597 -8.70 29.33 -22.41
N GLN A 598 -8.89 28.01 -22.41
CA GLN A 598 -8.00 27.07 -23.09
C GLN A 598 -8.19 26.99 -24.62
N GLY A 599 -9.09 27.79 -25.19
CA GLY A 599 -9.34 27.85 -26.64
C GLY A 599 -10.43 26.88 -27.15
N TYR A 600 -11.22 26.30 -26.25
CA TYR A 600 -12.31 25.39 -26.58
C TYR A 600 -13.69 26.03 -26.33
N GLU A 601 -13.96 27.14 -27.01
CA GLU A 601 -15.17 27.95 -26.80
C GLU A 601 -16.48 27.16 -27.02
N ASP A 602 -16.49 26.29 -28.03
CA ASP A 602 -17.70 25.58 -28.47
C ASP A 602 -18.04 24.35 -27.61
N TRP A 603 -17.16 23.95 -26.68
CA TRP A 603 -17.28 22.68 -25.94
C TRP A 603 -18.64 22.52 -25.25
N TYR A 604 -19.09 23.59 -24.57
CA TYR A 604 -20.34 23.58 -23.82
C TYR A 604 -21.54 23.39 -24.75
N ALA A 605 -21.57 24.13 -25.87
CA ALA A 605 -22.65 24.06 -26.85
C ALA A 605 -22.71 22.67 -27.53
N LEU A 606 -21.56 22.11 -27.93
CA LEU A 606 -21.49 20.78 -28.52
C LEU A 606 -22.01 19.71 -27.54
N ARG A 607 -21.63 19.80 -26.27
CA ARG A 607 -22.11 18.90 -25.22
C ARG A 607 -23.63 19.01 -25.03
N GLU A 608 -24.16 20.23 -24.97
CA GLU A 608 -25.59 20.49 -24.77
C GLU A 608 -26.42 19.90 -25.92
N GLN A 609 -26.00 20.14 -27.17
CA GLN A 609 -26.64 19.56 -28.35
C GLN A 609 -26.63 18.02 -28.33
N ALA A 610 -25.49 17.41 -27.99
CA ALA A 610 -25.39 15.96 -27.91
C ALA A 610 -26.32 15.37 -26.82
N LEU A 611 -26.41 16.03 -25.67
CA LEU A 611 -27.33 15.63 -24.60
C LEU A 611 -28.80 15.81 -25.00
N GLU A 612 -29.14 16.87 -25.72
CA GLU A 612 -30.50 17.07 -26.24
C GLU A 612 -30.90 15.93 -27.18
N ILE A 613 -30.01 15.52 -28.10
CA ILE A 613 -30.23 14.40 -29.01
C ILE A 613 -30.46 13.10 -28.23
N LEU A 614 -29.65 12.81 -27.21
CA LEU A 614 -29.79 11.62 -26.36
C LEU A 614 -31.09 11.65 -25.52
N GLN A 615 -31.52 12.82 -25.04
CA GLN A 615 -32.81 12.96 -24.33
C GLN A 615 -34.00 12.78 -25.27
N ARG A 616 -33.91 13.29 -26.51
CA ARG A 616 -34.93 13.07 -27.55
C ARG A 616 -34.98 11.61 -27.97
N GLU A 617 -33.84 10.92 -28.05
CA GLU A 617 -33.78 9.48 -28.29
C GLU A 617 -34.60 8.71 -27.26
N ASP A 618 -34.42 8.95 -25.95
CA ASP A 618 -35.14 8.20 -24.91
C ASP A 618 -36.67 8.35 -25.04
N ARG A 619 -37.14 9.58 -25.30
CA ARG A 619 -38.57 9.84 -25.56
C ARG A 619 -39.06 9.10 -26.80
N LEU A 620 -38.28 9.09 -27.87
CA LEU A 620 -38.61 8.40 -29.11
C LEU A 620 -38.60 6.88 -28.94
N GLN A 621 -37.66 6.33 -28.17
CA GLN A 621 -37.58 4.89 -27.89
C GLN A 621 -38.85 4.36 -27.20
N GLN A 622 -39.50 5.16 -26.35
CA GLN A 622 -40.80 4.80 -25.76
C GLN A 622 -41.89 4.67 -26.84
N VAL A 623 -41.89 5.56 -27.84
CA VAL A 623 -42.82 5.50 -28.97
C VAL A 623 -42.48 4.32 -29.87
N VAL A 624 -41.20 4.10 -30.20
CA VAL A 624 -40.72 2.96 -31.00
C VAL A 624 -41.15 1.62 -30.40
N LYS A 625 -41.10 1.46 -29.08
CA LYS A 625 -41.57 0.25 -28.39
C LYS A 625 -43.06 -0.04 -28.60
N LEU A 626 -43.87 0.98 -28.90
CA LEU A 626 -45.31 0.86 -29.11
C LEU A 626 -45.69 0.64 -30.58
N VAL A 627 -45.07 1.39 -31.50
CA VAL A 627 -45.49 1.43 -32.92
C VAL A 627 -44.43 0.91 -33.91
N GLY A 628 -43.22 0.60 -33.45
CA GLY A 628 -42.08 0.22 -34.29
C GLY A 628 -41.33 1.43 -34.89
N PRO A 629 -40.07 1.26 -35.30
CA PRO A 629 -39.24 2.36 -35.83
C PRO A 629 -39.74 2.86 -37.19
N ASP A 630 -40.38 1.97 -37.97
CA ASP A 630 -40.91 2.29 -39.30
C ASP A 630 -42.13 3.23 -39.26
N ALA A 631 -42.76 3.41 -38.10
CA ALA A 631 -43.88 4.33 -37.96
C ALA A 631 -43.42 5.79 -37.76
N LEU A 632 -42.14 6.02 -37.46
CA LEU A 632 -41.62 7.36 -37.18
C LEU A 632 -41.35 8.15 -38.47
N PRO A 633 -41.60 9.46 -38.46
CA PRO A 633 -41.12 10.40 -39.48
C PRO A 633 -39.59 10.37 -39.65
N ASP A 634 -39.11 10.71 -40.84
CA ASP A 634 -37.68 10.66 -41.19
C ASP A 634 -36.82 11.62 -40.33
N ASP A 635 -37.33 12.79 -39.93
CA ASP A 635 -36.65 13.67 -38.98
C ASP A 635 -36.41 13.00 -37.61
N GLN A 636 -37.39 12.22 -37.13
CA GLN A 636 -37.27 11.51 -35.86
C GLN A 636 -36.37 10.27 -35.98
N ARG A 637 -36.37 9.61 -37.13
CA ARG A 637 -35.44 8.51 -37.41
C ARG A 637 -33.99 9.00 -37.47
N LEU A 638 -33.74 10.22 -38.00
CA LEU A 638 -32.40 10.82 -37.97
C LEU A 638 -31.90 11.01 -36.54
N ILE A 639 -32.77 11.43 -35.61
CA ILE A 639 -32.39 11.58 -34.20
C ILE A 639 -31.94 10.24 -33.62
N LEU A 640 -32.68 9.16 -33.90
CA LEU A 640 -32.29 7.81 -33.47
C LEU A 640 -30.94 7.37 -34.05
N GLU A 641 -30.68 7.66 -35.32
CA GLU A 641 -29.42 7.31 -35.97
C GLU A 641 -28.24 8.14 -35.43
N THR A 642 -28.46 9.44 -35.23
CA THR A 642 -27.44 10.31 -34.63
C THR A 642 -27.15 9.91 -33.20
N ALA A 643 -28.18 9.58 -32.42
CA ALA A 643 -28.01 9.08 -31.06
C ALA A 643 -27.27 7.74 -31.04
N ARG A 644 -27.51 6.85 -32.01
CA ARG A 644 -26.72 5.63 -32.20
C ARG A 644 -25.25 5.95 -32.47
N LEU A 645 -24.94 6.93 -33.34
CA LEU A 645 -23.56 7.37 -33.57
C LEU A 645 -22.90 7.93 -32.30
N LEU A 646 -23.64 8.69 -31.49
CA LEU A 646 -23.15 9.16 -30.20
C LEU A 646 -22.91 8.00 -29.22
N ARG A 647 -23.82 7.02 -29.13
CA ARG A 647 -23.67 5.85 -28.25
C ARG A 647 -22.52 4.95 -28.66
N GLU A 648 -22.51 4.49 -29.92
CA GLU A 648 -21.54 3.50 -30.41
C GLU A 648 -20.19 4.13 -30.79
N GLY A 649 -20.21 5.35 -31.35
CA GLY A 649 -19.02 6.03 -31.89
C GLY A 649 -18.32 6.97 -30.90
N PHE A 650 -19.00 7.43 -29.84
CA PHE A 650 -18.43 8.38 -28.88
C PHE A 650 -18.48 7.89 -27.42
N LEU A 651 -19.66 7.50 -26.91
CA LEU A 651 -19.85 7.12 -25.50
C LEU A 651 -19.25 5.75 -25.17
N GLN A 652 -19.38 4.78 -26.08
CA GLN A 652 -18.76 3.47 -25.90
C GLN A 652 -17.25 3.59 -26.08
N GLN A 653 -16.48 3.12 -25.11
CA GLN A 653 -15.02 3.15 -25.11
C GLN A 653 -14.46 1.81 -24.61
N ASN A 654 -13.56 1.21 -25.38
CA ASN A 654 -12.93 -0.06 -25.02
C ASN A 654 -11.64 0.15 -24.22
N ALA A 655 -11.72 -0.09 -22.92
CA ALA A 655 -10.59 0.00 -21.99
C ALA A 655 -9.41 -0.96 -22.30
N LEU A 656 -9.61 -1.98 -23.13
CA LEU A 656 -8.61 -2.98 -23.50
C LEU A 656 -7.96 -2.71 -24.88
N ASP A 657 -8.51 -1.78 -25.65
CA ASP A 657 -7.95 -1.41 -26.96
C ASP A 657 -6.80 -0.43 -26.78
N GLU A 658 -5.73 -0.57 -27.57
CA GLU A 658 -4.53 0.28 -27.42
C GLU A 658 -4.80 1.75 -27.77
N VAL A 659 -5.72 2.02 -28.69
CA VAL A 659 -6.04 3.38 -29.17
C VAL A 659 -7.27 3.94 -28.46
N ASP A 660 -8.30 3.11 -28.26
CA ASP A 660 -9.56 3.54 -27.63
C ASP A 660 -9.46 3.60 -26.10
N SER A 661 -8.44 2.98 -25.47
CA SER A 661 -8.28 3.04 -23.99
C SER A 661 -8.09 4.46 -23.46
N TYR A 662 -7.59 5.40 -24.27
CA TYR A 662 -7.41 6.80 -23.89
C TYR A 662 -7.68 7.74 -25.06
N ALA A 663 -8.46 8.81 -24.82
CA ALA A 663 -8.76 9.83 -25.82
C ALA A 663 -8.42 11.21 -25.26
N SER A 664 -7.56 11.96 -25.97
CA SER A 664 -7.24 13.35 -25.60
C SER A 664 -8.47 14.26 -25.76
N ILE A 665 -8.50 15.37 -25.02
CA ILE A 665 -9.60 16.36 -25.09
C ILE A 665 -9.80 16.85 -26.53
N GLU A 666 -8.70 17.15 -27.22
CA GLU A 666 -8.75 17.63 -28.60
C GLU A 666 -9.41 16.58 -29.52
N LYS A 667 -9.03 15.31 -29.39
CA LYS A 667 -9.66 14.20 -30.11
C LYS A 667 -11.15 14.11 -29.79
N GLN A 668 -11.53 14.17 -28.51
CA GLN A 668 -12.94 14.09 -28.08
C GLN A 668 -13.78 15.23 -28.69
N ILE A 669 -13.32 16.47 -28.60
CA ILE A 669 -14.05 17.64 -29.11
C ILE A 669 -14.22 17.54 -30.63
N ARG A 670 -13.16 17.18 -31.36
CA ARG A 670 -13.24 17.04 -32.82
C ARG A 670 -14.16 15.89 -33.24
N MET A 671 -14.10 14.74 -32.56
CA MET A 671 -15.01 13.62 -32.78
C MET A 671 -16.48 14.04 -32.60
N LEU A 672 -16.77 14.73 -31.49
CA LEU A 672 -18.12 15.21 -31.21
C LEU A 672 -18.58 16.22 -32.28
N ARG A 673 -17.70 17.14 -32.69
CA ARG A 673 -17.99 18.13 -33.72
C ARG A 673 -18.31 17.48 -35.07
N VAL A 674 -17.58 16.43 -35.48
CA VAL A 674 -17.87 15.71 -36.73
C VAL A 674 -19.24 15.01 -36.67
N ILE A 675 -19.59 14.37 -35.55
CA ILE A 675 -20.91 13.71 -35.41
C ILE A 675 -22.04 14.73 -35.47
N LEU A 676 -21.89 15.87 -34.79
CA LEU A 676 -22.91 16.93 -34.80
C LEU A 676 -22.99 17.63 -36.16
N HIS A 677 -21.87 17.80 -36.86
CA HIS A 677 -21.87 18.30 -38.24
C HIS A 677 -22.60 17.34 -39.20
N PHE A 678 -22.41 16.03 -39.04
CA PHE A 678 -23.20 15.02 -39.77
C PHE A 678 -24.70 15.20 -39.51
N HIS A 679 -25.10 15.41 -38.25
CA HIS A 679 -26.50 15.63 -37.87
C HIS A 679 -27.10 16.86 -38.57
N GLU A 680 -26.43 18.02 -38.47
CA GLU A 680 -26.91 19.25 -39.10
C GLU A 680 -27.02 19.14 -40.62
N ARG A 681 -26.05 18.49 -41.26
CA ARG A 681 -26.05 18.27 -42.72
C ARG A 681 -27.19 17.32 -43.11
N ALA A 682 -27.38 16.23 -42.37
CA ALA A 682 -28.43 15.27 -42.62
C ALA A 682 -29.83 15.88 -42.46
N GLU A 683 -30.04 16.71 -41.44
CA GLU A 683 -31.31 17.40 -41.21
C GLU A 683 -31.69 18.29 -42.41
N ARG A 684 -30.72 19.04 -42.95
CA ARG A 684 -30.93 19.88 -44.15
C ARG A 684 -31.26 19.07 -45.40
N ILE A 685 -30.70 17.87 -45.54
CA ILE A 685 -30.94 16.99 -46.69
C ILE A 685 -32.31 16.31 -46.59
N ILE A 686 -32.69 15.85 -45.39
CA ILE A 686 -34.03 15.29 -45.13
C ILE A 686 -35.13 16.33 -45.34
N ALA A 687 -34.88 17.58 -44.95
CA ALA A 687 -35.82 18.68 -45.19
C ALA A 687 -36.13 18.91 -46.68
N LYS A 688 -35.27 18.42 -47.59
CA LYS A 688 -35.48 18.44 -49.05
C LYS A 688 -36.17 17.18 -49.60
N GLY A 689 -36.63 16.29 -48.72
CA GLY A 689 -37.37 15.07 -49.09
C GLY A 689 -36.51 13.83 -49.31
N CYS A 690 -35.24 13.83 -48.86
CA CYS A 690 -34.39 12.63 -48.90
C CYS A 690 -34.76 11.65 -47.77
N PRO A 691 -35.01 10.36 -48.05
CA PRO A 691 -35.26 9.36 -47.01
C PRO A 691 -34.02 9.08 -46.16
N VAL A 692 -34.18 8.86 -44.85
CA VAL A 692 -33.06 8.59 -43.91
C VAL A 692 -32.23 7.38 -44.31
N ILE A 693 -32.86 6.37 -44.92
CA ILE A 693 -32.19 5.12 -45.34
C ILE A 693 -31.00 5.42 -46.27
N VAL A 694 -31.14 6.41 -47.16
CA VAL A 694 -30.07 6.81 -48.09
C VAL A 694 -28.86 7.37 -47.32
N ILE A 695 -29.12 8.13 -46.26
CA ILE A 695 -28.08 8.72 -45.40
C ILE A 695 -27.44 7.65 -44.50
N HIS A 696 -28.25 6.74 -43.94
CA HIS A 696 -27.78 5.63 -43.11
C HIS A 696 -26.81 4.71 -43.87
N ASP A 697 -27.10 4.44 -45.15
CA ASP A 697 -26.30 3.52 -45.97
C ASP A 697 -25.01 4.16 -46.52
N LEU A 698 -24.74 5.43 -46.19
CA LEU A 698 -23.50 6.09 -46.60
C LEU A 698 -22.27 5.41 -45.96
N PRO A 699 -21.19 5.18 -46.73
CA PRO A 699 -19.96 4.61 -46.21
C PRO A 699 -19.35 5.41 -45.04
N ILE A 700 -19.58 6.72 -44.98
CA ILE A 700 -19.07 7.58 -43.91
C ILE A 700 -19.60 7.18 -42.53
N VAL A 701 -20.84 6.69 -42.42
CA VAL A 701 -21.46 6.31 -41.12
C VAL A 701 -20.62 5.26 -40.40
N ASN A 702 -20.15 4.24 -41.14
CA ASN A 702 -19.27 3.21 -40.58
C ASN A 702 -17.88 3.74 -40.19
N ILE A 703 -17.39 4.78 -40.88
CA ILE A 703 -16.13 5.46 -40.54
C ILE A 703 -16.30 6.26 -39.25
N LEU A 704 -17.43 6.96 -39.07
CA LEU A 704 -17.74 7.72 -37.85
C LEU A 704 -17.80 6.82 -36.61
N VAL A 705 -18.43 5.65 -36.70
CA VAL A 705 -18.45 4.70 -35.57
C VAL A 705 -17.05 4.19 -35.21
N ARG A 706 -16.18 4.00 -36.21
CA ARG A 706 -14.84 3.43 -36.02
C ARG A 706 -13.76 4.47 -35.73
N MET A 707 -14.06 5.77 -35.85
CA MET A 707 -13.07 6.85 -35.75
C MET A 707 -12.28 6.79 -34.44
N LYS A 708 -12.94 6.41 -33.35
CA LYS A 708 -12.35 6.27 -32.01
C LYS A 708 -11.19 5.27 -31.95
N ASN A 709 -11.29 4.16 -32.68
CA ASN A 709 -10.27 3.10 -32.77
C ASN A 709 -9.21 3.40 -33.85
N THR A 710 -9.61 4.09 -34.93
CA THR A 710 -8.73 4.25 -36.11
C THR A 710 -7.81 5.47 -36.03
N VAL A 711 -8.15 6.47 -35.22
CA VAL A 711 -7.39 7.71 -35.09
C VAL A 711 -6.64 7.73 -33.76
N PRO A 712 -5.29 7.61 -33.76
CA PRO A 712 -4.47 7.78 -32.56
C PRO A 712 -4.50 9.21 -32.04
N ASN A 713 -4.14 9.39 -30.76
CA ASN A 713 -4.10 10.72 -30.13
C ASN A 713 -3.03 11.63 -30.72
N GLU A 714 -2.01 11.09 -31.38
CA GLU A 714 -0.92 11.83 -32.02
C GLU A 714 -1.29 12.34 -33.43
N GLN A 715 -2.36 11.82 -34.02
CA GLN A 715 -2.75 12.10 -35.42
C GLN A 715 -4.19 12.63 -35.50
N VAL A 716 -4.50 13.60 -34.63
CA VAL A 716 -5.84 14.19 -34.52
C VAL A 716 -6.29 14.85 -35.84
N GLU A 717 -5.34 15.29 -36.67
CA GLU A 717 -5.60 15.88 -38.00
C GLU A 717 -6.33 14.93 -38.96
N ARG A 718 -6.23 13.61 -38.75
CA ARG A 718 -6.96 12.63 -39.58
C ARG A 718 -8.48 12.75 -39.41
N ILE A 719 -8.96 13.36 -38.33
CA ILE A 719 -10.37 13.70 -38.16
C ILE A 719 -10.80 14.76 -39.18
N ASP A 720 -9.91 15.67 -39.58
CA ASP A 720 -10.20 16.69 -40.59
C ASP A 720 -10.34 16.05 -41.99
N GLU A 721 -9.60 14.97 -42.28
CA GLU A 721 -9.81 14.17 -43.50
C GLU A 721 -11.17 13.47 -43.49
N ILE A 722 -11.62 12.97 -42.33
CA ILE A 722 -12.96 12.38 -42.17
C ILE A 722 -14.03 13.46 -42.38
N TRP A 723 -13.81 14.67 -41.86
CA TRP A 723 -14.68 15.82 -42.09
C TRP A 723 -14.82 16.13 -43.58
N GLN A 724 -13.71 16.23 -44.31
CA GLN A 724 -13.76 16.53 -45.75
C GLN A 724 -14.51 15.45 -46.53
N ARG A 725 -14.27 14.17 -46.22
CA ARG A 725 -15.00 13.05 -46.85
C ARG A 725 -16.49 13.04 -46.52
N LEU A 726 -16.84 13.44 -45.30
CA LEU A 726 -18.23 13.61 -44.88
C LEU A 726 -18.90 14.68 -45.75
N ASP A 727 -18.29 15.85 -45.90
CA ASP A 727 -18.82 16.92 -46.73
C ASP A 727 -18.96 16.49 -48.20
N GLU A 728 -17.96 15.82 -48.77
CA GLU A 728 -18.01 15.33 -50.16
C GLU A 728 -19.17 14.35 -50.40
N GLN A 729 -19.39 13.39 -49.50
CA GLN A 729 -20.49 12.42 -49.64
C GLN A 729 -21.85 13.07 -49.43
N MET A 730 -21.98 13.95 -48.43
CA MET A 730 -23.23 14.65 -48.15
C MET A 730 -23.59 15.64 -49.27
N ASP A 731 -22.60 16.31 -49.87
CA ASP A 731 -22.80 17.19 -51.04
C ASP A 731 -23.27 16.42 -52.27
N GLN A 732 -22.78 15.20 -52.48
CA GLN A 732 -23.21 14.34 -53.59
C GLN A 732 -24.68 13.96 -53.43
N VAL A 733 -25.09 13.54 -52.24
CA VAL A 733 -26.51 13.26 -51.94
C VAL A 733 -27.34 14.54 -52.05
N GLU A 734 -26.88 15.66 -51.50
CA GLU A 734 -27.61 16.92 -51.55
C GLU A 734 -27.86 17.39 -53.00
N LYS A 735 -26.93 17.14 -53.94
CA LYS A 735 -27.10 17.45 -55.37
C LYS A 735 -28.17 16.59 -56.03
N GLU A 736 -28.28 15.31 -55.67
CA GLU A 736 -29.26 14.39 -56.24
C GLU A 736 -30.70 14.77 -55.88
N TYR A 737 -30.90 15.41 -54.73
CA TYR A 737 -32.20 15.86 -54.23
C TYR A 737 -32.42 17.38 -54.37
N ARG A 738 -31.62 18.07 -55.20
CA ARG A 738 -31.70 19.52 -55.43
C ARG A 738 -32.63 19.94 -56.58
N MET A 739 -33.64 19.12 -56.92
CA MET A 739 -34.64 19.45 -57.95
C MET A 739 -35.89 20.12 -57.39
#